data_AF-A0A3N1HQN1-F1
#
_entry.id   AF-A0A3N1HQN1-F1
#
_cell.length_a   1.000
_cell.length_b   1.000
_cell.length_c   1.000
_cell.angle_alpha   90.00
_cell.angle_beta   90.00
_cell.angle_gamma   90.00
#
_symmetry.space_group_name_H-M   'P 1'
#
loop_
_entity.id
_entity.type
_entity.pdbx_description
1 polymer ?
#
loop_
_entity_poly.entity_id
_entity_poly.type
_entity_poly.pdbx_seq_one_letter_code
_entity_poly.pdbx_strand_id
1 'polypeptide(L)'
;MAGPWRTRAVTDLLDRLERAAGTVRGRPRVVAVDGRGGGGKSTTAARLAAAAPQAVVVAADDVAWHHSFFGWTDLLAEGVLRPAREGRAVSYRPPAWEARGREGAIEVPAGTQWVFVEGVGSARRELDGVVDAVVWVQSDADEAERLGLARDVAHGQNGDAAQSEAFWHEWQAEELPFLADQQPWTRAAVVVGGVGLPDVEEGRVLVADGPLVAEQAPPAAHDAPEITYDEQRYPARPRRLRPRAQLEGGRRRRTPRHREADGSNPAYVDWLVQQSMLADAEHLSRQLTGSPAMWRNPYARPDARRAVAATSVWFNAYPISLITRPGESFLAAVGGEQLWEAFQAIGIDGIHTGPVKRAGGLTGWEETPSVDGHFDRVSTQIDPAFGTEEEFRALCEVADAHGGSVIDDIVPGHTGKGADFRLAEMAHGDYPGIYHMVEIPEPSWHLLPDVPAGRDAVNLDAATEARLAAEGFIIGALQRVIFYAPGVKETNWSATGPVVGVDGVTRRWVYLHYFKQGQPSINWLDPTFAGMRLVIGDALHSLAELGTSALRLDANGFLGVERSSEGSPAWSEGHPLSQAANHVIASTVRKVGGFTFQELNLGIEDIRDTGAVGADLSYDFVNRPAYHHALATGDAEFLRLTLRTSLRLGVDPATLVHGLQNHDELTYELVHWATAHATDTYEFRGREVTGDELARTVRADLLEALTGPASDYNRVFTTNGIACTSTSVIAATRGHTTLDSIGDDDVEMIRRAHLLLAMFNAWQPGVFVLSGWDLTGMLTVPEEQVRALTETGDTRWVERGAHDLLDVAPEATTSASGMPRGRSLYGPLPQQLEQADSFATRLSGLLALRAQHHLATATQVDVPDVAHPGMLVMVHRLDGGDASLTSATIQVTVLNFTGERVEGTVRSDTFVPRAAVVDARDGGEVGWVDDLHSFSVWLSPYSGLFLLIHPS
;
A
#
# COMPACT_ATOMS: atom_id res chain seq x y z
N MET A 1 -6.26 -2.11 -33.11
CA MET A 1 -6.18 -2.73 -34.46
C MET A 1 -5.51 -1.75 -35.40
N ALA A 2 -4.50 -2.17 -36.18
CA ALA A 2 -3.86 -1.33 -37.20
C ALA A 2 -4.86 -0.78 -38.23
N GLY A 3 -4.54 0.40 -38.79
CA GLY A 3 -5.29 1.06 -39.84
C GLY A 3 -4.64 2.40 -40.21
N PRO A 4 -4.90 2.93 -41.41
CA PRO A 4 -5.77 2.40 -42.46
C PRO A 4 -5.14 1.24 -43.26
N TRP A 5 -5.94 0.19 -43.52
CA TRP A 5 -5.52 -0.97 -44.31
C TRP A 5 -5.54 -0.70 -45.81
N ARG A 6 -4.59 -1.29 -46.55
CA ARG A 6 -4.47 -1.17 -48.00
C ARG A 6 -4.11 -2.51 -48.62
N THR A 7 -4.81 -2.89 -49.69
CA THR A 7 -4.42 -4.04 -50.49
C THR A 7 -3.19 -3.72 -51.34
N ARG A 8 -2.17 -4.58 -51.30
CA ARG A 8 -0.90 -4.45 -52.03
C ARG A 8 -0.50 -5.78 -52.67
N ALA A 9 0.34 -5.74 -53.70
CA ALA A 9 0.94 -6.96 -54.24
C ALA A 9 2.00 -7.48 -53.26
N VAL A 10 2.21 -8.80 -53.21
CA VAL A 10 3.26 -9.39 -52.35
C VAL A 10 4.65 -8.88 -52.74
N THR A 11 4.89 -8.55 -54.01
CA THR A 11 6.15 -7.95 -54.47
C THR A 11 6.40 -6.56 -53.86
N ASP A 12 5.34 -5.76 -53.65
CA ASP A 12 5.47 -4.44 -53.00
C ASP A 12 5.91 -4.59 -51.53
N LEU A 13 5.49 -5.68 -50.88
CA LEU A 13 5.89 -6.01 -49.52
C LEU A 13 7.39 -6.36 -49.47
N LEU A 14 7.90 -7.11 -50.45
CA LEU A 14 9.34 -7.42 -50.56
C LEU A 14 10.18 -6.16 -50.78
N ASP A 15 9.77 -5.24 -51.65
CA ASP A 15 10.47 -3.97 -51.87
C ASP A 15 10.52 -3.10 -50.61
N ARG A 16 9.48 -3.17 -49.77
CA ARG A 16 9.44 -2.47 -48.49
C ARG A 16 10.37 -3.13 -47.47
N LEU A 17 10.38 -4.45 -47.40
CA LEU A 17 11.27 -5.21 -46.52
C LEU A 17 12.73 -5.06 -46.94
N GLU A 18 13.02 -4.97 -48.24
CA GLU A 18 14.37 -4.72 -48.75
C GLU A 18 14.88 -3.35 -48.30
N ARG A 19 14.03 -2.32 -48.36
CA ARG A 19 14.36 -0.98 -47.85
C ARG A 19 14.54 -0.97 -46.35
N ALA A 20 13.69 -1.67 -45.60
CA ALA A 20 13.78 -1.77 -44.14
C ALA A 20 15.06 -2.49 -43.69
N ALA A 21 15.42 -3.59 -44.37
CA ALA A 21 16.63 -4.37 -44.10
C ALA A 21 17.94 -3.65 -44.47
N GLY A 22 17.86 -2.55 -45.22
CA GLY A 22 19.03 -1.80 -45.67
C GLY A 22 19.90 -2.54 -46.70
N THR A 23 21.12 -2.03 -46.91
CA THR A 23 22.06 -2.61 -47.88
C THR A 23 22.83 -3.77 -47.23
N VAL A 24 22.54 -5.00 -47.66
CA VAL A 24 23.28 -6.20 -47.26
C VAL A 24 24.18 -6.69 -48.40
N ARG A 25 25.41 -7.13 -48.10
CA ARG A 25 26.34 -7.69 -49.09
C ARG A 25 26.92 -9.01 -48.57
N GLY A 26 26.91 -10.04 -49.41
CA GLY A 26 27.52 -11.34 -49.11
C GLY A 26 26.76 -12.19 -48.08
N ARG A 27 25.52 -11.82 -47.73
CA ARG A 27 24.66 -12.53 -46.76
C ARG A 27 23.17 -12.36 -47.10
N PRO A 28 22.28 -13.26 -46.66
CA PRO A 28 20.83 -13.07 -46.79
C PRO A 28 20.32 -11.91 -45.94
N ARG A 29 19.15 -11.39 -46.33
CA ARG A 29 18.27 -10.56 -45.49
C ARG A 29 17.46 -11.47 -44.59
N VAL A 30 17.51 -11.23 -43.28
CA VAL A 30 16.74 -11.98 -42.29
C VAL A 30 15.50 -11.17 -41.93
N VAL A 31 14.31 -11.71 -42.17
CA VAL A 31 13.04 -11.06 -41.87
C VAL A 31 12.26 -11.91 -40.87
N ALA A 32 11.88 -11.32 -39.74
CA ALA A 32 10.98 -11.97 -38.79
C ALA A 32 9.52 -11.75 -39.20
N VAL A 33 8.73 -12.82 -39.20
CA VAL A 33 7.29 -12.82 -39.47
C VAL A 33 6.58 -13.29 -38.20
N ASP A 34 6.26 -12.32 -37.35
CA ASP A 34 5.71 -12.53 -36.01
C ASP A 34 4.21 -12.16 -35.96
N GLY A 35 3.49 -12.61 -34.95
CA GLY A 35 2.02 -12.55 -34.86
C GLY A 35 1.49 -13.60 -33.90
N ARG A 36 0.23 -13.50 -33.47
CA ARG A 36 -0.40 -14.48 -32.57
C ARG A 36 -0.52 -15.89 -33.16
N GLY A 37 -0.61 -16.90 -32.30
CA GLY A 37 -0.90 -18.29 -32.63
C GLY A 37 -2.16 -18.39 -33.49
N GLY A 38 -2.12 -19.21 -34.54
CA GLY A 38 -3.23 -19.30 -35.51
C GLY A 38 -3.41 -18.06 -36.41
N GLY A 39 -2.68 -16.96 -36.20
CA GLY A 39 -2.93 -15.68 -36.88
C GLY A 39 -2.57 -15.59 -38.38
N GLY A 40 -1.97 -16.62 -38.97
CA GLY A 40 -1.64 -16.65 -40.41
C GLY A 40 -0.18 -16.32 -40.78
N LYS A 41 0.75 -16.40 -39.83
CA LYS A 41 2.21 -16.18 -40.04
C LYS A 41 2.79 -17.09 -41.12
N SER A 42 2.61 -18.41 -41.00
CA SER A 42 3.17 -19.39 -41.94
C SER A 42 2.66 -19.16 -43.37
N THR A 43 1.38 -18.78 -43.52
CA THR A 43 0.81 -18.38 -44.81
C THR A 43 1.49 -17.13 -45.38
N THR A 44 1.73 -16.12 -44.54
CA THR A 44 2.41 -14.88 -44.93
C THR A 44 3.86 -15.14 -45.33
N ALA A 45 4.60 -15.93 -44.55
CA ALA A 45 5.98 -16.31 -44.83
C ALA A 45 6.10 -17.13 -46.12
N ALA A 46 5.19 -18.07 -46.37
CA ALA A 46 5.15 -18.84 -47.61
C ALA A 46 4.91 -17.96 -48.85
N ARG A 47 3.99 -16.98 -48.76
CA ARG A 47 3.74 -16.01 -49.85
C ARG A 47 4.97 -15.16 -50.13
N LEU A 48 5.65 -14.67 -49.09
CA LEU A 48 6.88 -13.90 -49.21
C LEU A 48 8.01 -14.72 -49.85
N ALA A 49 8.22 -15.96 -49.40
CA ALA A 49 9.25 -16.84 -49.94
C ALA A 49 8.98 -17.23 -51.41
N ALA A 50 7.72 -17.41 -51.80
CA ALA A 50 7.36 -17.71 -53.20
C ALA A 50 7.62 -16.52 -54.14
N ALA A 51 7.53 -15.28 -53.62
CA ALA A 51 7.76 -14.06 -54.39
C ALA A 51 9.23 -13.60 -54.39
N ALA A 52 10.05 -14.10 -53.46
CA ALA A 52 11.44 -13.70 -53.27
C ALA A 52 12.42 -14.66 -53.99
N PRO A 53 13.48 -14.15 -54.64
CA PRO A 53 14.50 -15.00 -55.22
C PRO A 53 15.32 -15.70 -54.13
N GLN A 54 15.57 -17.01 -54.28
CA GLN A 54 16.46 -17.78 -53.40
C GLN A 54 16.14 -17.59 -51.90
N ALA A 55 14.87 -17.80 -51.53
CA ALA A 55 14.37 -17.63 -50.19
C ALA A 55 14.23 -18.95 -49.42
N VAL A 56 14.41 -18.88 -48.10
CA VAL A 56 14.18 -20.00 -47.17
C VAL A 56 13.26 -19.52 -46.05
N VAL A 57 12.30 -20.37 -45.66
CA VAL A 57 11.46 -20.16 -44.48
C VAL A 57 11.99 -21.04 -43.35
N VAL A 58 12.21 -20.45 -42.18
CA VAL A 58 12.60 -21.13 -40.94
C VAL A 58 11.44 -21.02 -39.97
N ALA A 59 10.78 -22.14 -39.66
CA ALA A 59 9.74 -22.17 -38.64
C ALA A 59 10.37 -22.15 -37.25
N ALA A 60 9.94 -21.22 -36.38
CA ALA A 60 10.36 -21.18 -35.00
C ALA A 60 9.99 -22.49 -34.26
N ASP A 61 8.85 -23.08 -34.62
CA ASP A 61 8.37 -24.36 -34.06
C ASP A 61 9.36 -25.50 -34.30
N ASP A 62 10.12 -25.48 -35.41
CA ASP A 62 11.18 -26.45 -35.67
C ASP A 62 12.36 -26.27 -34.74
N VAL A 63 12.74 -25.03 -34.42
CA VAL A 63 13.82 -24.72 -33.47
C VAL A 63 13.37 -25.01 -32.03
N ALA A 64 12.12 -24.68 -31.70
CA ALA A 64 11.50 -24.83 -30.39
C ALA A 64 10.98 -26.24 -30.09
N TRP A 65 11.08 -27.17 -31.04
CA TRP A 65 10.49 -28.51 -30.93
C TRP A 65 10.99 -29.24 -29.67
N HIS A 66 10.09 -29.59 -28.74
CA HIS A 66 10.41 -30.14 -27.41
C HIS A 66 11.36 -29.29 -26.55
N HIS A 67 11.33 -27.97 -26.72
CA HIS A 67 11.97 -26.98 -25.86
C HIS A 67 10.91 -26.20 -25.06
N SER A 68 11.33 -25.20 -24.28
CA SER A 68 10.41 -24.22 -23.69
C SER A 68 9.71 -23.37 -24.76
N PHE A 69 8.51 -22.85 -24.44
CA PHE A 69 7.66 -22.06 -25.36
C PHE A 69 8.40 -20.91 -26.04
N PHE A 70 9.19 -20.13 -25.29
CA PHE A 70 9.93 -18.98 -25.80
C PHE A 70 11.43 -18.97 -25.47
N GLY A 71 12.01 -20.01 -24.87
CA GLY A 71 13.43 -20.01 -24.46
C GLY A 71 14.43 -20.49 -25.53
N TRP A 72 14.04 -20.51 -26.81
CA TRP A 72 14.81 -21.14 -27.90
C TRP A 72 15.64 -20.17 -28.76
N THR A 73 15.70 -18.88 -28.41
CA THR A 73 16.35 -17.83 -29.21
C THR A 73 17.82 -18.06 -29.45
N ASP A 74 18.58 -18.54 -28.46
CA ASP A 74 20.01 -18.78 -28.64
C ASP A 74 20.24 -19.88 -29.68
N LEU A 75 19.35 -20.88 -29.72
CA LEU A 75 19.37 -21.95 -30.72
C LEU A 75 19.12 -21.40 -32.12
N LEU A 76 18.17 -20.47 -32.28
CA LEU A 76 17.90 -19.82 -33.57
C LEU A 76 19.06 -18.89 -33.97
N ALA A 77 19.52 -18.05 -33.05
CA ALA A 77 20.55 -17.04 -33.31
C ALA A 77 21.89 -17.69 -33.68
N GLU A 78 22.40 -18.60 -32.84
CA GLU A 78 23.72 -19.23 -33.03
C GLU A 78 23.67 -20.39 -34.02
N GLY A 79 22.60 -21.19 -33.99
CA GLY A 79 22.48 -22.38 -34.82
C GLY A 79 22.13 -22.07 -36.27
N VAL A 80 21.35 -21.01 -36.52
CA VAL A 80 20.80 -20.71 -37.86
C VAL A 80 21.20 -19.34 -38.36
N LEU A 81 20.86 -18.27 -37.63
CA LEU A 81 20.90 -16.91 -38.18
C LEU A 81 22.32 -16.34 -38.31
N ARG A 82 23.18 -16.47 -37.29
CA ARG A 82 24.59 -16.02 -37.37
C ARG A 82 25.35 -16.74 -38.49
N PRO A 83 25.32 -18.08 -38.58
CA PRO A 83 25.94 -18.81 -39.67
C PRO A 83 25.42 -18.39 -41.06
N ALA A 84 24.11 -18.21 -41.21
CA ALA A 84 23.52 -17.73 -42.45
C ALA A 84 24.00 -16.31 -42.79
N ARG A 85 24.07 -15.41 -41.80
CA ARG A 85 24.56 -14.03 -41.97
C ARG A 85 26.05 -13.93 -42.31
N GLU A 86 26.83 -14.96 -42.04
CA GLU A 86 28.23 -15.08 -42.49
C GLU A 86 28.33 -15.61 -43.93
N GLY A 87 27.20 -15.86 -44.61
CA GLY A 87 27.14 -16.39 -45.97
C GLY A 87 27.42 -17.90 -46.06
N ARG A 88 27.46 -18.60 -44.92
CA ARG A 88 27.70 -20.05 -44.87
C ARG A 88 26.40 -20.82 -45.11
N ALA A 89 26.52 -22.03 -45.68
CA ALA A 89 25.43 -22.99 -45.64
C ALA A 89 25.19 -23.44 -44.19
N VAL A 90 23.92 -23.57 -43.81
CA VAL A 90 23.48 -24.02 -42.50
C VAL A 90 22.80 -25.37 -42.66
N SER A 91 23.23 -26.35 -41.87
CA SER A 91 22.52 -27.61 -41.64
C SER A 91 22.50 -27.79 -40.12
N TYR A 92 21.47 -27.27 -39.47
CA TYR A 92 21.39 -27.18 -38.01
C TYR A 92 20.37 -28.17 -37.46
N ARG A 93 20.79 -28.96 -36.47
CA ARG A 93 19.91 -29.86 -35.73
C ARG A 93 19.76 -29.32 -34.31
N PRO A 94 18.57 -28.82 -33.92
CA PRO A 94 18.33 -28.41 -32.54
C PRO A 94 18.61 -29.58 -31.57
N PRO A 95 19.09 -29.32 -30.33
CA PRO A 95 19.44 -30.38 -29.38
C PRO A 95 18.32 -31.40 -29.13
N ALA A 96 17.07 -30.94 -29.12
CA ALA A 96 15.91 -31.80 -28.94
C ALA A 96 15.70 -32.77 -30.11
N TRP A 97 16.04 -32.39 -31.34
CA TRP A 97 15.98 -33.27 -32.52
C TRP A 97 16.99 -34.41 -32.39
N GLU A 98 18.20 -34.11 -31.93
CA GLU A 98 19.23 -35.13 -31.68
C GLU A 98 18.84 -36.05 -30.53
N ALA A 99 18.43 -35.48 -29.40
CA ALA A 99 18.06 -36.24 -28.20
C ALA A 99 16.86 -37.17 -28.43
N ARG A 100 15.95 -36.81 -29.35
CA ARG A 100 14.73 -37.57 -29.65
C ARG A 100 14.75 -38.26 -31.02
N GLY A 101 15.88 -38.24 -31.73
CA GLY A 101 16.07 -38.96 -32.99
C GLY A 101 15.21 -38.47 -34.16
N ARG A 102 14.81 -37.18 -34.19
CA ARG A 102 14.09 -36.60 -35.35
C ARG A 102 15.05 -36.49 -36.54
N GLU A 103 14.71 -37.13 -37.66
CA GLU A 103 15.51 -37.08 -38.89
C GLU A 103 15.52 -35.69 -39.54
N GLY A 104 16.55 -35.39 -40.34
CA GLY A 104 16.73 -34.11 -41.02
C GLY A 104 17.49 -33.05 -40.24
N ALA A 105 17.49 -31.83 -40.76
CA ALA A 105 18.07 -30.62 -40.17
C ALA A 105 17.35 -29.37 -40.73
N ILE A 106 17.48 -28.25 -40.05
CA ILE A 106 17.09 -26.92 -40.56
C ILE A 106 18.16 -26.49 -41.56
N GLU A 107 17.78 -26.39 -42.82
CA GLU A 107 18.69 -26.15 -43.94
C GLU A 107 18.57 -24.70 -44.45
N VAL A 108 19.69 -23.98 -44.51
CA VAL A 108 19.80 -22.70 -45.21
C VAL A 108 20.98 -22.82 -46.19
N PRO A 109 20.72 -23.06 -47.49
CA PRO A 109 21.80 -23.23 -48.46
C PRO A 109 22.71 -22.00 -48.58
N ALA A 110 23.97 -22.21 -48.96
CA ALA A 110 24.86 -21.11 -49.32
C ALA A 110 24.29 -20.36 -50.54
N GLY A 111 24.34 -19.03 -50.50
CA GLY A 111 23.79 -18.17 -51.56
C GLY A 111 22.30 -17.85 -51.42
N THR A 112 21.62 -18.29 -50.34
CA THR A 112 20.30 -17.78 -49.97
C THR A 112 20.31 -16.26 -49.87
N GLN A 113 19.29 -15.60 -50.43
CA GLN A 113 19.15 -14.14 -50.40
C GLN A 113 18.16 -13.66 -49.34
N TRP A 114 17.17 -14.48 -49.01
CA TRP A 114 16.14 -14.15 -48.03
C TRP A 114 15.94 -15.30 -47.05
N VAL A 115 15.93 -14.99 -45.76
CA VAL A 115 15.55 -15.93 -44.70
C VAL A 115 14.34 -15.32 -43.99
N PHE A 116 13.18 -15.96 -44.10
CA PHE A 116 11.97 -15.58 -43.38
C PHE A 116 11.83 -16.48 -42.16
N VAL A 117 11.97 -15.92 -40.96
CA VAL A 117 11.75 -16.65 -39.71
C VAL A 117 10.30 -16.44 -39.31
N GLU A 118 9.51 -17.51 -39.23
CA GLU A 118 8.08 -17.41 -38.93
C GLU A 118 7.75 -18.14 -37.62
N GLY A 119 6.96 -17.50 -36.77
CA GLY A 119 6.60 -18.05 -35.47
C GLY A 119 6.39 -16.95 -34.43
N VAL A 120 5.67 -17.30 -33.36
CA VAL A 120 5.46 -16.39 -32.22
C VAL A 120 6.81 -16.18 -31.55
N GLY A 121 7.27 -14.94 -31.45
CA GLY A 121 8.59 -14.62 -30.89
C GLY A 121 9.73 -14.66 -31.91
N SER A 122 9.45 -14.72 -33.21
CA SER A 122 10.48 -14.56 -34.24
C SER A 122 11.05 -13.14 -34.30
N ALA A 123 10.33 -12.12 -33.79
CA ALA A 123 10.73 -10.70 -33.79
C ALA A 123 11.14 -10.18 -32.41
N ARG A 124 11.65 -11.06 -31.56
CA ARG A 124 12.13 -10.76 -30.22
C ARG A 124 13.29 -9.76 -30.20
N ARG A 125 13.37 -8.96 -29.14
CA ARG A 125 14.43 -7.94 -28.95
C ARG A 125 15.83 -8.56 -28.91
N GLU A 126 15.97 -9.76 -28.36
CA GLU A 126 17.28 -10.43 -28.31
C GLU A 126 17.80 -10.82 -29.70
N LEU A 127 16.93 -10.82 -30.72
CA LEU A 127 17.28 -11.08 -32.12
C LEU A 127 17.55 -9.81 -32.94
N ASP A 128 17.41 -8.61 -32.37
CA ASP A 128 17.58 -7.33 -33.10
C ASP A 128 18.96 -7.20 -33.78
N GLY A 129 20.00 -7.86 -33.25
CA GLY A 129 21.33 -7.89 -33.86
C GLY A 129 21.47 -8.80 -35.09
N VAL A 130 20.51 -9.70 -35.33
CA VAL A 130 20.55 -10.72 -36.38
C VAL A 130 19.33 -10.72 -37.31
N VAL A 131 18.24 -10.02 -36.95
CA VAL A 131 17.07 -9.76 -37.80
C VAL A 131 17.21 -8.38 -38.45
N ASP A 132 16.99 -8.29 -39.76
CA ASP A 132 17.12 -7.04 -40.52
C ASP A 132 15.77 -6.29 -40.67
N ALA A 133 14.63 -6.99 -40.64
CA ALA A 133 13.30 -6.37 -40.69
C ALA A 133 12.24 -7.22 -40.00
N VAL A 134 11.17 -6.59 -39.49
CA VAL A 134 10.06 -7.24 -38.80
C VAL A 134 8.73 -7.02 -39.57
N VAL A 135 7.97 -8.10 -39.74
CA VAL A 135 6.58 -8.13 -40.19
C VAL A 135 5.72 -8.55 -39.00
N TRP A 136 4.72 -7.74 -38.66
CA TRP A 136 3.69 -8.13 -37.68
C TRP A 136 2.42 -8.59 -38.39
N VAL A 137 1.99 -9.82 -38.16
CA VAL A 137 0.74 -10.40 -38.67
C VAL A 137 -0.33 -10.19 -37.62
N GLN A 138 -1.23 -9.23 -37.86
CA GLN A 138 -2.33 -8.92 -36.97
C GLN A 138 -3.59 -9.66 -37.42
N SER A 139 -4.16 -10.47 -36.55
CA SER A 139 -5.41 -11.22 -36.77
C SER A 139 -6.49 -10.81 -35.79
N ASP A 140 -7.73 -11.17 -36.08
CA ASP A 140 -8.77 -11.28 -35.06
C ASP A 140 -8.40 -12.38 -34.06
N ALA A 141 -8.53 -12.10 -32.77
CA ALA A 141 -8.07 -12.96 -31.69
C ALA A 141 -8.87 -14.27 -31.63
N ASP A 142 -10.20 -14.13 -31.62
CA ASP A 142 -11.12 -15.22 -31.39
C ASP A 142 -11.15 -16.15 -32.62
N GLU A 143 -11.10 -15.57 -33.82
CA GLU A 143 -11.07 -16.35 -35.05
C GLU A 143 -9.74 -17.08 -35.26
N ALA A 144 -8.61 -16.48 -34.85
CA ALA A 144 -7.30 -17.14 -34.90
C ALA A 144 -7.23 -18.34 -33.96
N GLU A 145 -7.77 -18.21 -32.74
CA GLU A 145 -7.89 -19.31 -31.79
C GLU A 145 -8.80 -20.41 -32.32
N ARG A 146 -10.01 -20.06 -32.76
CA ARG A 146 -11.01 -21.02 -33.24
C ARG A 146 -10.47 -21.86 -34.39
N LEU A 147 -9.83 -21.23 -35.38
CA LEU A 147 -9.26 -21.92 -36.54
C LEU A 147 -8.01 -22.72 -36.19
N GLY A 148 -7.15 -22.19 -35.33
CA GLY A 148 -5.95 -22.87 -34.87
C GLY A 148 -6.28 -24.13 -34.07
N LEU A 149 -7.20 -24.04 -33.11
CA LEU A 149 -7.67 -25.18 -32.33
C LEU A 149 -8.33 -26.23 -33.25
N ALA A 150 -9.22 -25.81 -34.15
CA ALA A 150 -9.88 -26.73 -35.08
C ALA A 150 -8.86 -27.49 -35.96
N ARG A 151 -7.81 -26.81 -36.42
CA ARG A 151 -6.72 -27.41 -37.21
C ARG A 151 -5.91 -28.42 -36.39
N ASP A 152 -5.52 -28.07 -35.17
CA ASP A 152 -4.68 -28.92 -34.33
C ASP A 152 -5.44 -30.18 -33.86
N VAL A 153 -6.74 -30.03 -33.56
CA VAL A 153 -7.66 -31.15 -33.32
C VAL A 153 -7.78 -32.06 -34.54
N ALA A 154 -7.90 -31.49 -35.75
CA ALA A 154 -7.98 -32.28 -36.98
C ALA A 154 -6.68 -33.03 -37.31
N HIS A 155 -5.52 -32.47 -36.95
CA HIS A 155 -4.23 -33.11 -37.13
C HIS A 155 -3.84 -34.07 -35.99
N GLY A 156 -4.57 -34.05 -34.86
CA GLY A 156 -4.31 -34.88 -33.69
C GLY A 156 -2.94 -34.63 -33.04
N GLN A 157 -2.42 -33.41 -33.17
CA GLN A 157 -1.05 -33.07 -32.73
C GLN A 157 -0.90 -33.11 -31.20
N ASN A 158 -1.95 -32.69 -30.48
CA ASN A 158 -1.94 -32.54 -29.02
C ASN A 158 -2.88 -33.52 -28.31
N GLY A 159 -3.18 -34.67 -28.95
CA GLY A 159 -4.08 -35.68 -28.42
C GLY A 159 -5.53 -35.48 -28.84
N ASP A 160 -6.48 -35.69 -27.92
CA ASP A 160 -7.90 -35.49 -28.18
C ASP A 160 -8.31 -34.00 -28.18
N ALA A 161 -9.60 -33.72 -28.42
CA ALA A 161 -10.11 -32.36 -28.51
C ALA A 161 -9.92 -31.56 -27.21
N ALA A 162 -10.14 -32.19 -26.05
CA ALA A 162 -9.98 -31.53 -24.75
C ALA A 162 -8.51 -31.28 -24.42
N GLN A 163 -7.62 -32.18 -24.82
CA GLN A 163 -6.18 -32.01 -24.66
C GLN A 163 -5.62 -30.91 -25.58
N SER A 164 -6.15 -30.81 -26.81
CA SER A 164 -5.80 -29.73 -27.73
C SER A 164 -6.29 -28.37 -27.22
N GLU A 165 -7.51 -28.30 -26.68
CA GLU A 165 -8.05 -27.08 -26.06
C GLU A 165 -7.22 -26.66 -24.84
N ALA A 166 -6.88 -27.60 -23.95
CA ALA A 166 -6.02 -27.34 -22.81
C ALA A 166 -4.63 -26.84 -23.21
N PHE A 167 -4.02 -27.43 -24.24
CA PHE A 167 -2.73 -26.96 -24.78
C PHE A 167 -2.84 -25.56 -25.39
N TRP A 168 -3.93 -25.25 -26.09
CA TRP A 168 -4.17 -23.91 -26.64
C TRP A 168 -4.30 -22.85 -25.53
N HIS A 169 -4.98 -23.18 -24.43
CA HIS A 169 -5.04 -22.30 -23.26
C HIS A 169 -3.67 -22.12 -22.58
N GLU A 170 -2.89 -23.20 -22.45
CA GLU A 170 -1.51 -23.14 -21.94
C GLU A 170 -0.62 -22.26 -22.83
N TRP A 171 -0.69 -22.46 -24.15
CA TRP A 171 0.04 -21.65 -25.13
C TRP A 171 -0.34 -20.17 -25.04
N GLN A 172 -1.64 -19.84 -24.97
CA GLN A 172 -2.10 -18.47 -24.88
C GLN A 172 -1.71 -17.78 -23.57
N ALA A 173 -1.75 -18.52 -22.45
CA ALA A 173 -1.32 -18.00 -21.16
C ALA A 173 0.15 -17.56 -21.16
N GLU A 174 0.99 -18.22 -21.97
CA GLU A 174 2.39 -17.83 -22.17
C GLU A 174 2.53 -16.76 -23.28
N GLU A 175 1.81 -16.90 -24.39
CA GLU A 175 1.90 -16.02 -25.58
C GLU A 175 1.50 -14.57 -25.28
N LEU A 176 0.41 -14.36 -24.53
CA LEU A 176 -0.12 -13.02 -24.28
C LEU A 176 0.82 -12.12 -23.47
N PRO A 177 1.31 -12.52 -22.28
CA PRO A 177 2.28 -11.71 -21.54
C PRO A 177 3.61 -11.58 -22.30
N PHE A 178 4.06 -12.63 -22.99
CA PHE A 178 5.26 -12.59 -23.81
C PHE A 178 5.17 -11.52 -24.92
N LEU A 179 4.05 -11.46 -25.65
CA LEU A 179 3.83 -10.46 -26.69
C LEU A 179 3.66 -9.05 -26.09
N ALA A 180 3.05 -8.93 -24.91
CA ALA A 180 2.90 -7.66 -24.19
C ALA A 180 4.25 -7.08 -23.73
N ASP A 181 5.19 -7.94 -23.33
CA ASP A 181 6.56 -7.55 -23.02
C ASP A 181 7.35 -7.19 -24.29
N GLN A 182 7.39 -8.09 -25.27
CA GLN A 182 8.26 -7.96 -26.45
C GLN A 182 7.79 -6.91 -27.45
N GLN A 183 6.50 -6.60 -27.45
CA GLN A 183 5.80 -5.62 -28.30
C GLN A 183 6.33 -5.57 -29.75
N PRO A 184 6.39 -6.70 -30.48
CA PRO A 184 7.03 -6.75 -31.80
C PRO A 184 6.40 -5.81 -32.84
N TRP A 185 5.11 -5.48 -32.69
CA TRP A 185 4.42 -4.51 -33.56
C TRP A 185 4.99 -3.08 -33.50
N THR A 186 5.66 -2.71 -32.40
CA THR A 186 6.33 -1.40 -32.24
C THR A 186 7.63 -1.30 -33.04
N ARG A 187 8.17 -2.42 -33.53
CA ARG A 187 9.36 -2.50 -34.39
C ARG A 187 9.05 -3.02 -35.79
N ALA A 188 7.78 -3.33 -36.07
CA ALA A 188 7.36 -3.82 -37.36
C ALA A 188 7.53 -2.75 -38.44
N ALA A 189 8.30 -3.06 -39.48
CA ALA A 189 8.41 -2.21 -40.67
C ALA A 189 7.08 -2.17 -41.45
N VAL A 190 6.25 -3.20 -41.27
CA VAL A 190 4.99 -3.40 -41.96
C VAL A 190 4.07 -4.32 -41.15
N VAL A 191 2.78 -4.02 -41.16
CA VAL A 191 1.75 -4.86 -40.54
C VAL A 191 0.93 -5.53 -41.65
N VAL A 192 0.78 -6.85 -41.57
CA VAL A 192 0.02 -7.66 -42.53
C VAL A 192 -1.26 -8.15 -41.87
N GLY A 193 -2.38 -8.06 -42.58
CA GLY A 193 -3.65 -8.59 -42.13
C GLY A 193 -3.66 -10.11 -42.17
N GLY A 194 -3.90 -10.72 -41.02
CA GLY A 194 -4.01 -12.16 -40.82
C GLY A 194 -5.46 -12.64 -40.83
N VAL A 195 -5.68 -13.78 -40.17
CA VAL A 195 -7.00 -14.41 -40.03
C VAL A 195 -8.04 -13.47 -39.40
N GLY A 196 -9.28 -13.52 -39.87
CA GLY A 196 -10.39 -12.68 -39.37
C GLY A 196 -10.41 -11.24 -39.92
N LEU A 197 -9.45 -10.87 -40.76
CA LEU A 197 -9.48 -9.64 -41.55
C LEU A 197 -9.97 -9.91 -43.00
N PRO A 198 -10.39 -8.88 -43.76
CA PRO A 198 -10.95 -9.08 -45.10
C PRO A 198 -10.03 -9.86 -46.04
N ASP A 199 -10.61 -10.85 -46.72
CA ASP A 199 -9.91 -11.60 -47.77
C ASP A 199 -9.51 -10.69 -48.93
N VAL A 200 -8.38 -11.04 -49.55
CA VAL A 200 -7.83 -10.34 -50.71
C VAL A 200 -7.56 -11.35 -51.83
N GLU A 201 -7.59 -10.87 -53.07
CA GLU A 201 -7.32 -11.68 -54.26
C GLU A 201 -5.96 -12.39 -54.18
N GLU A 202 -5.86 -13.54 -54.88
CA GLU A 202 -4.63 -14.33 -54.95
C GLU A 202 -3.45 -13.47 -55.46
N GLY A 203 -2.30 -13.56 -54.78
CA GLY A 203 -1.12 -12.72 -55.05
C GLY A 203 -1.12 -11.33 -54.39
N ARG A 204 -2.17 -10.98 -53.61
CA ARG A 204 -2.23 -9.74 -52.82
C ARG A 204 -2.25 -9.99 -51.31
N VAL A 205 -1.93 -8.96 -50.54
CA VAL A 205 -1.93 -8.92 -49.07
C VAL A 205 -2.57 -7.64 -48.56
N LEU A 206 -3.25 -7.71 -47.41
CA LEU A 206 -3.76 -6.56 -46.70
C LEU A 206 -2.63 -5.98 -45.83
N VAL A 207 -2.29 -4.70 -46.00
CA VAL A 207 -1.11 -4.09 -45.39
C VAL A 207 -1.48 -2.78 -44.70
N ALA A 208 -0.93 -2.55 -43.51
CA ALA A 208 -0.89 -1.27 -42.83
C ALA A 208 0.57 -0.85 -42.55
N ASP A 209 0.78 0.44 -42.34
CA ASP A 209 2.09 0.96 -41.99
C ASP A 209 2.41 0.62 -40.53
N GLY A 210 3.64 0.14 -40.28
CA GLY A 210 4.23 0.10 -38.94
C GLY A 210 5.34 1.16 -38.81
N PRO A 211 5.85 1.42 -37.60
CA PRO A 211 5.51 0.74 -36.35
C PRO A 211 4.13 1.12 -35.81
N LEU A 212 3.45 0.17 -35.15
CA LEU A 212 2.22 0.48 -34.40
C LEU A 212 2.62 1.05 -33.05
N VAL A 213 2.62 2.38 -32.95
CA VAL A 213 2.75 3.08 -31.68
C VAL A 213 1.35 3.16 -31.09
N ALA A 214 1.12 2.55 -29.92
CA ALA A 214 -0.12 2.76 -29.20
C ALA A 214 -0.23 4.25 -28.80
N GLU A 215 -1.42 4.85 -28.90
CA GLU A 215 -1.75 5.96 -28.00
C GLU A 215 -1.50 5.47 -26.58
N GLN A 216 -0.75 6.24 -25.80
CA GLN A 216 -0.18 5.84 -24.51
C GLN A 216 -1.25 5.28 -23.57
N ALA A 217 -1.31 3.95 -23.49
CA ALA A 217 -1.76 3.25 -22.31
C ALA A 217 -0.63 3.33 -21.26
N PRO A 218 -0.96 3.43 -19.96
CA PRO A 218 0.04 3.55 -18.90
C PRO A 218 1.04 2.37 -18.95
N PRO A 219 2.33 2.60 -18.69
CA PRO A 219 3.33 1.56 -18.79
C PRO A 219 3.04 0.47 -17.74
N ALA A 220 2.97 -0.77 -18.21
CA ALA A 220 3.13 -1.93 -17.33
C ALA A 220 4.52 -1.82 -16.65
N ALA A 221 4.54 -2.07 -15.34
CA ALA A 221 5.71 -1.98 -14.50
C ALA A 221 6.93 -2.64 -15.16
N HIS A 222 8.00 -1.87 -15.35
CA HIS A 222 9.31 -2.38 -15.74
C HIS A 222 9.92 -3.07 -14.52
N ASP A 223 9.72 -4.37 -14.38
CA ASP A 223 10.54 -5.20 -13.51
C ASP A 223 11.96 -5.30 -14.11
N ALA A 224 12.96 -4.96 -13.30
CA ALA A 224 14.35 -5.29 -13.60
C ALA A 224 14.56 -6.81 -13.48
N PRO A 225 15.40 -7.44 -14.32
CA PRO A 225 15.51 -8.90 -14.34
C PRO A 225 16.42 -9.36 -13.20
N GLU A 226 15.84 -9.76 -12.07
CA GLU A 226 16.49 -10.72 -11.17
C GLU A 226 15.96 -12.12 -11.47
N ILE A 227 16.89 -13.01 -11.83
CA ILE A 227 16.60 -14.38 -12.26
C ILE A 227 16.08 -15.19 -11.07
N THR A 228 14.76 -15.35 -10.97
CA THR A 228 14.10 -16.35 -10.12
C THR A 228 13.84 -17.61 -10.95
N TYR A 229 14.62 -18.67 -10.69
CA TYR A 229 14.30 -20.00 -11.19
C TYR A 229 13.12 -20.59 -10.38
N ASP A 230 12.13 -21.16 -11.08
CA ASP A 230 11.04 -22.05 -10.63
C ASP A 230 9.68 -21.46 -10.20
N GLU A 231 8.93 -20.89 -11.14
CA GLU A 231 7.44 -20.84 -11.11
C GLU A 231 6.78 -21.71 -12.19
N GLN A 232 7.39 -22.86 -12.52
CA GLN A 232 7.04 -23.64 -13.71
C GLN A 232 6.24 -24.94 -13.48
N ARG A 233 5.38 -25.06 -12.44
CA ARG A 233 4.64 -26.33 -12.23
C ARG A 233 3.17 -26.37 -11.83
N TYR A 234 2.46 -25.26 -11.57
CA TYR A 234 1.01 -25.36 -11.25
C TYR A 234 0.17 -24.13 -11.63
N PRO A 235 -0.55 -24.14 -12.78
CA PRO A 235 -1.63 -23.20 -13.03
C PRO A 235 -2.81 -23.47 -12.10
N ALA A 236 -3.37 -22.39 -11.56
CA ALA A 236 -4.32 -22.36 -10.47
C ALA A 236 -5.65 -23.08 -10.77
N ARG A 237 -6.17 -23.82 -9.78
CA ARG A 237 -7.63 -24.06 -9.68
C ARG A 237 -8.35 -22.70 -9.63
N PRO A 238 -9.48 -22.52 -10.33
CA PRO A 238 -10.36 -21.36 -10.16
C PRO A 238 -10.67 -21.15 -8.68
N ARG A 239 -10.60 -19.90 -8.18
CA ARG A 239 -10.99 -19.54 -6.79
C ARG A 239 -12.41 -20.06 -6.46
N ARG A 240 -13.30 -20.14 -7.45
CA ARG A 240 -14.68 -20.70 -7.35
C ARG A 240 -14.78 -22.23 -7.25
N LEU A 241 -13.70 -23.00 -7.46
CA LEU A 241 -13.73 -24.47 -7.58
C LEU A 241 -12.68 -25.20 -6.71
N ARG A 242 -12.05 -24.53 -5.74
CA ARG A 242 -11.30 -25.24 -4.70
C ARG A 242 -12.29 -25.90 -3.73
N PRO A 243 -12.09 -27.16 -3.28
CA PRO A 243 -12.87 -27.72 -2.20
C PRO A 243 -12.73 -26.79 -1.00
N ARG A 244 -13.83 -26.11 -0.65
CA ARG A 244 -13.95 -25.47 0.64
C ARG A 244 -13.70 -26.55 1.67
N ALA A 245 -12.69 -26.37 2.52
CA ALA A 245 -12.88 -26.86 3.87
C ALA A 245 -14.11 -26.09 4.37
N GLN A 246 -15.27 -26.74 4.29
CA GLN A 246 -16.25 -26.51 5.33
C GLN A 246 -15.51 -26.86 6.62
N LEU A 247 -14.99 -25.84 7.29
CA LEU A 247 -15.06 -25.89 8.74
C LEU A 247 -16.54 -26.13 9.00
N GLU A 248 -16.87 -27.35 9.46
CA GLU A 248 -18.09 -27.51 10.22
C GLU A 248 -18.04 -26.39 11.24
N GLY A 249 -18.91 -25.40 11.09
CA GLY A 249 -19.12 -24.38 12.10
C GLY A 249 -19.34 -25.17 13.38
N GLY A 250 -18.31 -25.15 14.24
CA GLY A 250 -18.28 -25.97 15.43
C GLY A 250 -19.57 -25.69 16.14
N ARG A 251 -20.47 -26.67 16.18
CA ARG A 251 -21.70 -26.57 16.96
C ARG A 251 -21.23 -26.10 18.34
N ARG A 252 -21.54 -24.85 18.69
CA ARG A 252 -21.42 -24.33 20.06
C ARG A 252 -22.16 -25.33 20.94
N ARG A 253 -21.41 -26.30 21.47
CA ARG A 253 -21.91 -27.20 22.48
C ARG A 253 -22.05 -26.27 23.67
N ARG A 254 -23.29 -25.96 24.07
CA ARG A 254 -23.55 -25.32 25.36
C ARG A 254 -22.96 -26.24 26.42
N THR A 255 -21.71 -25.98 26.81
CA THR A 255 -21.08 -26.67 27.93
C THR A 255 -21.84 -26.25 29.19
N PRO A 256 -22.13 -27.17 30.12
CA PRO A 256 -22.97 -26.86 31.27
C PRO A 256 -22.34 -25.72 32.06
N ARG A 257 -23.06 -24.60 32.17
CA ARG A 257 -22.82 -23.59 33.20
C ARG A 257 -22.92 -24.34 34.53
N HIS A 258 -21.84 -24.36 35.32
CA HIS A 258 -21.71 -24.76 36.74
C HIS A 258 -20.40 -25.55 37.01
N ARG A 259 -19.24 -24.95 36.68
CA ARG A 259 -17.92 -25.36 37.22
C ARG A 259 -17.04 -24.13 37.43
N GLU A 260 -16.10 -24.22 38.37
CA GLU A 260 -15.13 -23.17 38.71
C GLU A 260 -14.31 -22.74 37.47
N ALA A 261 -14.00 -21.45 37.36
CA ALA A 261 -13.28 -20.86 36.23
C ALA A 261 -11.80 -20.66 36.59
N ASP A 262 -11.12 -21.75 36.88
CA ASP A 262 -9.70 -21.78 37.25
C ASP A 262 -8.98 -22.97 36.60
N GLY A 263 -7.67 -23.09 36.82
CA GLY A 263 -6.84 -24.13 36.23
C GLY A 263 -7.18 -25.55 36.72
N SER A 264 -7.94 -25.72 37.81
CA SER A 264 -8.34 -27.03 38.31
C SER A 264 -9.48 -27.67 37.49
N ASN A 265 -10.12 -26.89 36.61
CA ASN A 265 -11.21 -27.34 35.76
C ASN A 265 -10.73 -27.54 34.30
N PRO A 266 -10.45 -28.77 33.85
CA PRO A 266 -9.97 -29.04 32.50
C PRO A 266 -10.91 -28.53 31.40
N ALA A 267 -12.23 -28.51 31.64
CA ALA A 267 -13.18 -28.02 30.66
C ALA A 267 -13.09 -26.49 30.47
N TYR A 268 -12.64 -25.76 31.49
CA TYR A 268 -12.38 -24.33 31.36
C TYR A 268 -11.09 -24.08 30.59
N VAL A 269 -10.02 -24.81 30.93
CA VAL A 269 -8.74 -24.74 30.22
C VAL A 269 -8.91 -25.10 28.73
N ASP A 270 -9.60 -26.19 28.41
CA ASP A 270 -9.89 -26.60 27.04
C ASP A 270 -10.70 -25.54 26.27
N TRP A 271 -11.62 -24.86 26.95
CA TRP A 271 -12.39 -23.77 26.35
C TRP A 271 -11.50 -22.55 26.08
N LEU A 272 -10.63 -22.17 27.01
CA LEU A 272 -9.66 -21.09 26.81
C LEU A 272 -8.73 -21.40 25.63
N VAL A 273 -8.20 -22.63 25.53
CA VAL A 273 -7.34 -23.03 24.39
C VAL A 273 -8.09 -22.91 23.06
N GLN A 274 -9.39 -23.19 23.01
CA GLN A 274 -10.21 -22.99 21.81
C GLN A 274 -10.46 -21.51 21.45
N GLN A 275 -10.21 -20.58 22.37
CA GLN A 275 -10.33 -19.14 22.15
C GLN A 275 -8.96 -18.46 21.98
N SER A 276 -7.86 -19.22 22.01
CA SER A 276 -6.49 -18.69 22.07
C SER A 276 -5.95 -18.30 20.70
N MET A 277 -5.39 -17.09 20.61
CA MET A 277 -4.68 -16.64 19.41
C MET A 277 -3.41 -17.45 19.16
N LEU A 278 -2.68 -17.85 20.21
CA LEU A 278 -1.50 -18.69 20.06
C LEU A 278 -1.87 -20.07 19.47
N ALA A 279 -2.97 -20.68 19.94
CA ALA A 279 -3.45 -21.95 19.43
C ALA A 279 -3.90 -21.84 17.96
N ASP A 280 -4.59 -20.76 17.59
CA ASP A 280 -4.97 -20.48 16.21
C ASP A 280 -3.74 -20.27 15.31
N ALA A 281 -2.73 -19.52 15.80
CA ALA A 281 -1.46 -19.31 15.10
C ALA A 281 -0.73 -20.62 14.79
N GLU A 282 -0.76 -21.61 15.70
CA GLU A 282 -0.19 -22.93 15.44
C GLU A 282 -0.89 -23.67 14.31
N HIS A 283 -2.22 -23.57 14.24
CA HIS A 283 -2.99 -24.22 13.20
C HIS A 283 -2.70 -23.59 11.83
N LEU A 284 -2.73 -22.27 11.76
CA LEU A 284 -2.41 -21.49 10.54
C LEU A 284 -1.01 -21.80 10.03
N SER A 285 -0.03 -21.79 10.93
CA SER A 285 1.37 -22.08 10.59
C SER A 285 1.56 -23.46 9.98
N ARG A 286 0.78 -24.48 10.39
CA ARG A 286 0.85 -25.84 9.80
C ARG A 286 0.35 -25.89 8.35
N GLN A 287 -0.48 -24.95 7.92
CA GLN A 287 -0.93 -24.87 6.53
C GLN A 287 0.12 -24.26 5.60
N LEU A 288 0.97 -23.38 6.13
CA LEU A 288 1.98 -22.64 5.38
C LEU A 288 3.38 -23.25 5.48
N THR A 289 3.66 -24.05 6.52
CA THR A 289 4.96 -24.68 6.71
C THR A 289 5.31 -25.59 5.52
N GLY A 290 6.51 -25.39 4.97
CA GLY A 290 6.98 -26.12 3.78
C GLY A 290 6.22 -25.80 2.48
N SER A 291 5.37 -24.76 2.45
CA SER A 291 4.61 -24.37 1.26
C SER A 291 5.45 -23.53 0.28
N PRO A 292 5.32 -23.73 -1.05
CA PRO A 292 5.91 -22.86 -2.06
C PRO A 292 5.46 -21.40 -1.94
N ALA A 293 4.28 -21.14 -1.37
CA ALA A 293 3.78 -19.78 -1.14
C ALA A 293 4.75 -18.93 -0.30
N MET A 294 5.58 -19.57 0.54
CA MET A 294 6.60 -18.90 1.35
C MET A 294 7.88 -18.54 0.58
N TRP A 295 7.98 -18.77 -0.73
CA TRP A 295 9.20 -18.51 -1.52
C TRP A 295 8.99 -17.54 -2.68
N ARG A 296 7.81 -16.94 -2.80
CA ARG A 296 7.41 -16.16 -3.98
C ARG A 296 7.97 -14.75 -4.03
N ASN A 297 8.15 -14.12 -2.86
CA ASN A 297 8.42 -12.69 -2.79
C ASN A 297 9.75 -12.40 -2.08
N PRO A 298 10.53 -11.42 -2.56
CA PRO A 298 11.64 -10.88 -1.79
C PRO A 298 11.12 -10.22 -0.52
N TYR A 299 11.84 -10.41 0.58
CA TYR A 299 11.41 -9.97 1.92
C TYR A 299 12.55 -9.42 2.77
N ALA A 300 13.75 -9.25 2.21
CA ALA A 300 14.90 -8.78 2.98
C ALA A 300 14.86 -7.27 3.23
N ARG A 301 14.49 -6.47 2.23
CA ARG A 301 14.50 -5.00 2.31
C ARG A 301 13.11 -4.39 2.12
N PRO A 302 12.73 -3.37 2.91
CA PRO A 302 11.50 -2.62 2.69
C PRO A 302 11.41 -2.12 1.24
N ASP A 303 10.20 -2.08 0.71
CA ASP A 303 9.93 -1.64 -0.66
C ASP A 303 8.72 -0.69 -0.70
N ALA A 304 8.98 0.54 -0.32
CA ALA A 304 7.97 1.60 -0.25
C ALA A 304 7.30 1.86 -1.61
N ARG A 305 8.06 1.85 -2.72
CA ARG A 305 7.49 2.13 -4.04
C ARG A 305 6.61 0.99 -4.53
N ARG A 306 6.93 -0.26 -4.21
CA ARG A 306 6.01 -1.39 -4.44
C ARG A 306 4.74 -1.26 -3.60
N ALA A 307 4.86 -0.87 -2.33
CA ALA A 307 3.71 -0.64 -1.47
C ALA A 307 2.80 0.48 -2.00
N VAL A 308 3.38 1.62 -2.37
CA VAL A 308 2.68 2.76 -2.98
C VAL A 308 2.05 2.40 -4.32
N ALA A 309 2.74 1.61 -5.16
CA ALA A 309 2.21 1.16 -6.44
C ALA A 309 1.03 0.18 -6.30
N ALA A 310 0.94 -0.55 -5.18
CA ALA A 310 -0.19 -1.44 -4.90
C ALA A 310 -1.45 -0.67 -4.52
N THR A 311 -1.32 0.38 -3.71
CA THR A 311 -2.41 1.29 -3.36
C THR A 311 -1.84 2.62 -2.87
N SER A 312 -2.21 3.71 -3.54
CA SER A 312 -1.60 5.03 -3.34
C SER A 312 -2.54 6.06 -2.71
N VAL A 313 -3.84 5.77 -2.63
CA VAL A 313 -4.87 6.65 -2.08
C VAL A 313 -5.82 5.86 -1.17
N TRP A 314 -5.72 6.09 0.13
CA TRP A 314 -6.47 5.30 1.12
C TRP A 314 -7.61 6.08 1.75
N PHE A 315 -8.76 5.43 1.88
CA PHE A 315 -9.79 5.82 2.82
C PHE A 315 -9.48 5.24 4.21
N ASN A 316 -9.26 6.11 5.19
CA ASN A 316 -9.13 5.71 6.59
C ASN A 316 -10.52 5.67 7.24
N ALA A 317 -11.01 4.46 7.50
CA ALA A 317 -12.31 4.25 8.11
C ALA A 317 -12.20 4.29 9.64
N TYR A 318 -13.26 4.82 10.27
CA TYR A 318 -13.38 4.77 11.72
C TYR A 318 -14.75 4.17 12.08
N PRO A 319 -14.81 2.88 12.47
CA PRO A 319 -16.06 2.11 12.52
C PRO A 319 -17.17 2.79 13.32
N ILE A 320 -16.84 3.39 14.46
CA ILE A 320 -17.82 4.00 15.37
C ILE A 320 -18.43 5.29 14.83
N SER A 321 -17.83 5.92 13.82
CA SER A 321 -18.30 7.16 13.21
C SER A 321 -19.00 6.93 11.88
N LEU A 322 -19.10 5.69 11.39
CA LEU A 322 -19.83 5.40 10.16
C LEU A 322 -21.31 5.15 10.45
N ILE A 323 -22.19 5.85 9.74
CA ILE A 323 -23.63 5.57 9.72
C ILE A 323 -23.89 4.51 8.65
N THR A 324 -24.53 3.41 9.04
CA THR A 324 -24.90 2.28 8.17
C THR A 324 -26.42 2.16 8.03
N ARG A 325 -26.91 1.31 7.11
CA ARG A 325 -28.34 0.99 7.05
C ARG A 325 -28.78 0.30 8.34
N PRO A 326 -30.05 0.44 8.77
CA PRO A 326 -30.55 -0.29 9.92
C PRO A 326 -30.35 -1.81 9.81
N GLY A 327 -29.56 -2.38 10.71
CA GLY A 327 -29.24 -3.82 10.75
C GLY A 327 -28.06 -4.24 9.85
N GLU A 328 -27.43 -3.32 9.13
CA GLU A 328 -26.21 -3.55 8.36
C GLU A 328 -24.97 -3.33 9.23
N SER A 329 -24.02 -4.25 9.17
CA SER A 329 -22.75 -4.16 9.90
C SER A 329 -21.81 -3.13 9.27
N PHE A 330 -20.78 -2.73 10.02
CA PHE A 330 -19.73 -1.85 9.49
C PHE A 330 -19.04 -2.48 8.27
N LEU A 331 -18.63 -3.75 8.37
CA LEU A 331 -17.94 -4.46 7.29
C LEU A 331 -18.81 -4.64 6.05
N ALA A 332 -20.10 -4.93 6.23
CA ALA A 332 -21.04 -5.00 5.11
C ALA A 332 -21.19 -3.62 4.42
N ALA A 333 -21.25 -2.53 5.20
CA ALA A 333 -21.38 -1.19 4.65
C ALA A 333 -20.14 -0.75 3.86
N VAL A 334 -18.93 -0.97 4.39
CA VAL A 334 -17.69 -0.63 3.66
C VAL A 334 -17.37 -1.60 2.52
N GLY A 335 -17.92 -2.81 2.55
CA GLY A 335 -17.86 -3.80 1.47
C GLY A 335 -18.95 -3.62 0.40
N GLY A 336 -19.75 -2.56 0.45
CA GLY A 336 -20.83 -2.32 -0.50
C GLY A 336 -20.34 -1.80 -1.86
N GLU A 337 -20.82 -2.39 -2.96
CA GLU A 337 -20.48 -2.01 -4.35
C GLU A 337 -20.62 -0.50 -4.61
N GLN A 338 -21.70 0.12 -4.14
CA GLN A 338 -21.95 1.55 -4.36
C GLN A 338 -20.87 2.44 -3.71
N LEU A 339 -20.29 2.03 -2.59
CA LEU A 339 -19.20 2.78 -1.96
C LEU A 339 -17.93 2.67 -2.80
N TRP A 340 -17.63 1.48 -3.30
CA TRP A 340 -16.47 1.24 -4.15
C TRP A 340 -16.58 1.91 -5.53
N GLU A 341 -17.78 1.98 -6.11
CA GLU A 341 -18.05 2.80 -7.30
C GLU A 341 -17.73 4.29 -7.03
N ALA A 342 -18.13 4.82 -5.87
CA ALA A 342 -17.81 6.19 -5.48
C ALA A 342 -16.31 6.38 -5.22
N PHE A 343 -15.64 5.44 -4.55
CA PHE A 343 -14.20 5.46 -4.33
C PHE A 343 -13.42 5.44 -5.64
N GLN A 344 -13.75 4.54 -6.56
CA GLN A 344 -13.14 4.47 -7.88
C GLN A 344 -13.35 5.78 -8.67
N ALA A 345 -14.54 6.37 -8.61
CA ALA A 345 -14.82 7.66 -9.26
C ALA A 345 -13.98 8.82 -8.68
N ILE A 346 -13.65 8.76 -7.39
CA ILE A 346 -12.78 9.73 -6.72
C ILE A 346 -11.29 9.43 -6.97
N GLY A 347 -10.93 8.17 -7.23
CA GLY A 347 -9.54 7.72 -7.32
C GLY A 347 -8.97 7.21 -5.98
N ILE A 348 -9.84 6.73 -5.09
CA ILE A 348 -9.47 6.00 -3.87
C ILE A 348 -9.30 4.52 -4.23
N ASP A 349 -8.14 3.96 -3.92
CA ASP A 349 -7.73 2.60 -4.29
C ASP A 349 -7.38 1.73 -3.06
N GLY A 350 -7.66 2.21 -1.84
CA GLY A 350 -7.41 1.47 -0.61
C GLY A 350 -8.37 1.83 0.50
N ILE A 351 -8.62 0.89 1.41
CA ILE A 351 -9.32 1.13 2.67
C ILE A 351 -8.52 0.58 3.84
N HIS A 352 -8.30 1.41 4.85
CA HIS A 352 -7.86 0.99 6.18
C HIS A 352 -9.08 0.91 7.09
N THR A 353 -9.42 -0.30 7.55
CA THR A 353 -10.68 -0.54 8.29
C THR A 353 -10.64 -0.09 9.74
N GLY A 354 -9.45 0.13 10.30
CA GLY A 354 -9.22 0.16 11.74
C GLY A 354 -9.33 -1.24 12.39
N PRO A 355 -9.20 -1.33 13.72
CA PRO A 355 -9.27 -2.59 14.44
C PRO A 355 -10.71 -3.14 14.49
N VAL A 356 -10.93 -4.27 13.82
CA VAL A 356 -12.26 -4.93 13.74
C VAL A 356 -12.31 -6.32 14.35
N LYS A 357 -11.18 -6.84 14.83
CA LYS A 357 -11.09 -8.14 15.51
C LYS A 357 -11.49 -8.04 16.97
N ARG A 358 -11.95 -9.15 17.55
CA ARG A 358 -12.45 -9.18 18.93
C ARG A 358 -11.36 -8.74 19.92
N ALA A 359 -11.75 -7.87 20.84
CA ALA A 359 -10.89 -7.24 21.83
C ALA A 359 -11.53 -7.25 23.23
N GLY A 360 -10.77 -6.86 24.25
CA GLY A 360 -11.23 -6.83 25.65
C GLY A 360 -10.53 -7.86 26.51
N GLY A 361 -11.32 -8.69 27.18
CA GLY A 361 -10.80 -9.69 28.11
C GLY A 361 -11.85 -10.70 28.53
N LEU A 362 -11.51 -11.52 29.53
CA LEU A 362 -12.39 -12.54 30.08
C LEU A 362 -12.53 -12.40 31.59
N THR A 363 -13.76 -12.46 32.11
CA THR A 363 -14.04 -12.68 33.54
C THR A 363 -14.75 -14.03 33.68
N GLY A 364 -14.00 -15.05 34.10
CA GLY A 364 -14.47 -16.43 34.06
C GLY A 364 -14.81 -16.85 32.63
N TRP A 365 -16.09 -17.12 32.36
CA TRP A 365 -16.59 -17.56 31.06
C TRP A 365 -17.15 -16.41 30.20
N GLU A 366 -17.16 -15.19 30.74
CA GLU A 366 -17.82 -14.03 30.12
C GLU A 366 -16.78 -13.08 29.53
N GLU A 367 -17.03 -12.64 28.29
CA GLU A 367 -16.23 -11.61 27.63
C GLU A 367 -16.47 -10.25 28.30
N THR A 368 -15.40 -9.47 28.46
CA THR A 368 -15.46 -8.09 28.91
C THR A 368 -15.32 -7.15 27.72
N PRO A 369 -15.92 -5.94 27.75
CA PRO A 369 -15.71 -4.94 26.72
C PRO A 369 -14.22 -4.61 26.50
N SER A 370 -13.90 -4.13 25.30
CA SER A 370 -12.61 -3.49 25.02
C SER A 370 -12.38 -2.32 25.97
N VAL A 371 -11.15 -2.19 26.47
CA VAL A 371 -10.73 -1.03 27.25
C VAL A 371 -10.10 0.06 26.39
N ASP A 372 -9.87 -0.19 25.10
CA ASP A 372 -9.10 0.70 24.22
C ASP A 372 -9.51 0.66 22.74
N GLY A 373 -10.82 0.80 22.44
CA GLY A 373 -11.28 0.95 21.06
C GLY A 373 -10.87 -0.20 20.13
N HIS A 374 -10.84 -1.42 20.68
CA HIS A 374 -10.44 -2.67 20.04
C HIS A 374 -8.95 -2.90 19.77
N PHE A 375 -8.06 -2.07 20.31
CA PHE A 375 -6.60 -2.31 20.27
C PHE A 375 -6.12 -3.37 21.28
N ASP A 376 -6.91 -3.67 22.32
CA ASP A 376 -6.67 -4.76 23.28
C ASP A 376 -7.16 -6.12 22.75
N ARG A 377 -6.60 -6.55 21.62
CA ARG A 377 -7.01 -7.74 20.86
C ARG A 377 -6.91 -9.05 21.66
N VAL A 378 -7.92 -9.90 21.55
CA VAL A 378 -7.97 -11.21 22.24
C VAL A 378 -8.29 -12.40 21.33
N SER A 379 -8.56 -12.15 20.05
CA SER A 379 -8.83 -13.19 19.05
C SER A 379 -8.42 -12.73 17.65
N THR A 380 -8.15 -13.68 16.76
CA THR A 380 -8.01 -13.44 15.31
C THR A 380 -9.36 -13.24 14.60
N GLN A 381 -10.47 -13.62 15.25
CA GLN A 381 -11.82 -13.53 14.71
C GLN A 381 -12.34 -12.09 14.70
N ILE A 382 -13.18 -11.79 13.71
CA ILE A 382 -13.92 -10.53 13.62
C ILE A 382 -14.86 -10.37 14.82
N ASP A 383 -14.92 -9.16 15.38
CA ASP A 383 -15.88 -8.83 16.42
C ASP A 383 -17.29 -8.71 15.80
N PRO A 384 -18.30 -9.45 16.32
CA PRO A 384 -19.67 -9.34 15.85
C PRO A 384 -20.28 -7.93 15.88
N ALA A 385 -19.69 -7.00 16.65
CA ALA A 385 -20.06 -5.60 16.64
C ALA A 385 -19.79 -4.91 15.28
N PHE A 386 -18.83 -5.39 14.51
CA PHE A 386 -18.42 -4.80 13.23
C PHE A 386 -18.82 -5.64 12.02
N GLY A 387 -19.09 -6.93 12.20
CA GLY A 387 -19.58 -7.81 11.14
C GLY A 387 -19.13 -9.26 11.32
N THR A 388 -18.99 -9.97 10.21
CA THR A 388 -18.47 -11.35 10.18
C THR A 388 -17.22 -11.49 9.33
N GLU A 389 -16.53 -12.63 9.45
CA GLU A 389 -15.40 -12.94 8.56
C GLU A 389 -15.83 -13.09 7.10
N GLU A 390 -17.04 -13.58 6.82
CA GLU A 390 -17.58 -13.62 5.46
C GLU A 390 -17.77 -12.20 4.90
N GLU A 391 -18.24 -11.26 5.71
CA GLU A 391 -18.36 -9.86 5.31
C GLU A 391 -16.99 -9.21 5.08
N PHE A 392 -15.98 -9.54 5.91
CA PHE A 392 -14.61 -9.07 5.69
C PHE A 392 -14.01 -9.62 4.39
N ARG A 393 -14.20 -10.92 4.11
CA ARG A 393 -13.75 -11.54 2.85
C ARG A 393 -14.49 -10.94 1.66
N ALA A 394 -15.80 -10.68 1.79
CA ALA A 394 -16.59 -10.02 0.76
C ALA A 394 -16.09 -8.58 0.50
N LEU A 395 -15.73 -7.83 1.55
CA LEU A 395 -15.07 -6.53 1.42
C LEU A 395 -13.78 -6.65 0.59
N CYS A 396 -12.93 -7.64 0.88
CA CYS A 396 -11.70 -7.87 0.11
C CYS A 396 -11.99 -8.25 -1.35
N GLU A 397 -13.01 -9.07 -1.60
CA GLU A 397 -13.42 -9.46 -2.95
C GLU A 397 -13.97 -8.26 -3.76
N VAL A 398 -14.76 -7.39 -3.13
CA VAL A 398 -15.27 -6.17 -3.78
C VAL A 398 -14.14 -5.17 -4.02
N ALA A 399 -13.26 -4.95 -3.04
CA ALA A 399 -12.07 -4.12 -3.22
C ALA A 399 -11.25 -4.56 -4.44
N ASP A 400 -10.90 -5.84 -4.52
CA ASP A 400 -10.15 -6.44 -5.64
C ASP A 400 -10.86 -6.24 -6.99
N ALA A 401 -12.19 -6.41 -7.02
CA ALA A 401 -12.99 -6.19 -8.24
C ALA A 401 -12.96 -4.74 -8.75
N HIS A 402 -12.71 -3.77 -7.87
CA HIS A 402 -12.56 -2.35 -8.20
C HIS A 402 -11.11 -1.90 -8.32
N GLY A 403 -10.14 -2.83 -8.26
CA GLY A 403 -8.72 -2.54 -8.32
C GLY A 403 -8.15 -1.93 -7.04
N GLY A 404 -8.85 -2.12 -5.91
CA GLY A 404 -8.47 -1.58 -4.61
C GLY A 404 -7.94 -2.63 -3.62
N SER A 405 -7.38 -2.13 -2.52
CA SER A 405 -6.76 -2.93 -1.46
C SER A 405 -7.43 -2.75 -0.11
N VAL A 406 -7.42 -3.80 0.72
CA VAL A 406 -7.85 -3.73 2.13
C VAL A 406 -6.64 -3.82 3.05
N ILE A 407 -6.59 -2.90 4.01
CA ILE A 407 -5.53 -2.73 4.99
C ILE A 407 -6.12 -3.01 6.38
N ASP A 408 -5.55 -3.99 7.09
CA ASP A 408 -5.99 -4.40 8.43
C ASP A 408 -4.95 -3.98 9.49
N ASP A 409 -5.33 -4.03 10.76
CA ASP A 409 -4.46 -3.75 11.90
C ASP A 409 -3.92 -5.04 12.51
N ILE A 410 -2.65 -5.03 12.94
CA ILE A 410 -2.12 -6.00 13.90
C ILE A 410 -1.46 -5.29 15.08
N VAL A 411 -1.49 -5.93 16.24
CA VAL A 411 -1.00 -5.36 17.50
C VAL A 411 0.16 -6.20 18.05
N PRO A 412 1.41 -5.96 17.60
CA PRO A 412 2.58 -6.70 18.07
C PRO A 412 3.03 -6.39 19.51
N GLY A 413 2.61 -5.24 20.07
CA GLY A 413 3.10 -4.79 21.39
C GLY A 413 2.39 -5.39 22.60
N HIS A 414 1.13 -5.80 22.46
CA HIS A 414 0.31 -6.28 23.57
C HIS A 414 -0.91 -7.07 23.07
N THR A 415 -1.59 -7.77 23.99
CA THR A 415 -2.94 -8.31 23.77
C THR A 415 -3.91 -7.66 24.75
N GLY A 416 -5.20 -7.99 24.70
CA GLY A 416 -6.12 -7.85 25.82
C GLY A 416 -5.96 -8.97 26.86
N LYS A 417 -6.72 -8.92 27.95
CA LYS A 417 -6.75 -9.98 28.99
C LYS A 417 -7.67 -11.15 28.61
N GLY A 418 -7.44 -11.67 27.41
CA GLY A 418 -8.21 -12.76 26.79
C GLY A 418 -7.81 -14.15 27.27
N ALA A 419 -8.12 -15.15 26.45
CA ALA A 419 -7.84 -16.54 26.79
C ALA A 419 -6.34 -16.83 26.94
N ASP A 420 -5.50 -16.25 26.09
CA ASP A 420 -4.05 -16.38 26.18
C ASP A 420 -3.50 -15.87 27.52
N PHE A 421 -3.98 -14.72 28.01
CA PHE A 421 -3.60 -14.19 29.32
C PHE A 421 -4.09 -15.06 30.48
N ARG A 422 -5.34 -15.56 30.42
CA ARG A 422 -5.86 -16.46 31.46
C ARG A 422 -5.10 -17.79 31.52
N LEU A 423 -4.72 -18.34 30.38
CA LEU A 423 -3.87 -19.53 30.31
C LEU A 423 -2.46 -19.27 30.85
N ALA A 424 -1.92 -18.07 30.60
CA ALA A 424 -0.64 -17.62 31.14
C ALA A 424 -0.67 -17.52 32.68
N GLU A 425 -1.72 -16.92 33.26
CA GLU A 425 -1.89 -16.84 34.72
C GLU A 425 -1.97 -18.24 35.38
N MET A 426 -2.48 -19.23 34.64
CA MET A 426 -2.60 -20.63 35.08
C MET A 426 -1.35 -21.47 34.83
N ALA A 427 -0.26 -20.88 34.34
CA ALA A 427 0.98 -21.58 33.96
C ALA A 427 0.75 -22.74 32.99
N HIS A 428 -0.19 -22.59 32.04
CA HIS A 428 -0.47 -23.62 31.04
C HIS A 428 0.54 -23.54 29.89
N GLY A 429 1.24 -24.63 29.58
CA GLY A 429 2.12 -24.72 28.40
C GLY A 429 3.11 -23.55 28.26
N ASP A 430 3.22 -23.02 27.04
CA ASP A 430 4.10 -21.89 26.70
C ASP A 430 3.43 -20.52 26.91
N TYR A 431 2.17 -20.48 27.37
CA TYR A 431 1.39 -19.23 27.46
C TYR A 431 2.01 -18.14 28.35
N PRO A 432 2.65 -18.44 29.50
CA PRO A 432 3.39 -17.41 30.25
C PRO A 432 4.45 -16.69 29.41
N GLY A 433 5.07 -17.40 28.46
CA GLY A 433 6.09 -16.86 27.56
C GLY A 433 5.56 -15.88 26.51
N ILE A 434 4.24 -15.71 26.40
CA ILE A 434 3.64 -14.65 25.56
C ILE A 434 3.95 -13.28 26.16
N TYR A 435 4.05 -13.14 27.48
CA TYR A 435 4.03 -11.85 28.16
C TYR A 435 5.31 -11.55 28.95
N HIS A 436 5.58 -10.27 29.16
CA HIS A 436 6.55 -9.83 30.17
C HIS A 436 5.92 -9.99 31.57
N MET A 437 5.87 -11.24 32.06
CA MET A 437 5.30 -11.59 33.36
C MET A 437 6.24 -12.46 34.19
N VAL A 438 6.21 -12.25 35.51
CA VAL A 438 7.10 -12.92 36.46
C VAL A 438 6.27 -13.53 37.59
N GLU A 439 6.43 -14.83 37.82
CA GLU A 439 5.83 -15.52 38.97
C GLU A 439 6.56 -15.06 40.24
N ILE A 440 5.83 -14.49 41.19
CA ILE A 440 6.42 -14.07 42.47
C ILE A 440 6.34 -15.23 43.46
N PRO A 441 7.48 -15.68 44.03
CA PRO A 441 7.47 -16.77 45.00
C PRO A 441 6.55 -16.46 46.18
N GLU A 442 5.79 -17.45 46.65
CA GLU A 442 4.84 -17.30 47.77
C GLU A 442 5.43 -16.59 49.01
N PRO A 443 6.67 -16.87 49.46
CA PRO A 443 7.27 -16.16 50.58
C PRO A 443 7.41 -14.63 50.36
N SER A 444 7.43 -14.18 49.11
CA SER A 444 7.57 -12.78 48.70
C SER A 444 6.24 -12.09 48.40
N TRP A 445 5.10 -12.77 48.56
CA TRP A 445 3.77 -12.15 48.31
C TRP A 445 3.46 -10.97 49.23
N HIS A 446 4.15 -10.86 50.36
CA HIS A 446 4.06 -9.70 51.26
C HIS A 446 4.55 -8.39 50.61
N LEU A 447 5.29 -8.47 49.50
CA LEU A 447 5.70 -7.32 48.70
C LEU A 447 4.59 -6.84 47.76
N LEU A 448 3.59 -7.68 47.48
CA LEU A 448 2.55 -7.39 46.51
C LEU A 448 1.32 -6.78 47.21
N PRO A 449 0.68 -5.78 46.59
CA PRO A 449 -0.56 -5.22 47.10
C PRO A 449 -1.70 -6.26 47.06
N ASP A 450 -2.71 -6.08 47.92
CA ASP A 450 -3.96 -6.82 47.82
C ASP A 450 -4.74 -6.38 46.58
N VAL A 451 -5.33 -7.33 45.87
CA VAL A 451 -6.21 -7.02 44.74
C VAL A 451 -7.63 -6.77 45.26
N PRO A 452 -8.25 -5.62 44.95
CA PRO A 452 -9.60 -5.31 45.37
C PRO A 452 -10.62 -6.34 44.88
N ALA A 453 -11.66 -6.62 45.68
CA ALA A 453 -12.73 -7.53 45.29
C ALA A 453 -13.37 -7.10 43.95
N GLY A 454 -13.57 -8.06 43.05
CA GLY A 454 -14.11 -7.82 41.71
C GLY A 454 -13.08 -7.35 40.67
N ARG A 455 -11.80 -7.23 41.05
CA ARG A 455 -10.68 -7.02 40.11
C ARG A 455 -9.81 -8.26 40.05
N ASP A 456 -9.10 -8.42 38.94
CA ASP A 456 -8.15 -9.51 38.71
C ASP A 456 -6.69 -9.09 38.96
N ALA A 457 -6.41 -7.78 38.87
CA ALA A 457 -5.10 -7.20 39.09
C ALA A 457 -5.19 -5.78 39.69
N VAL A 458 -4.05 -5.29 40.17
CA VAL A 458 -3.88 -3.93 40.69
C VAL A 458 -2.55 -3.34 40.20
N ASN A 459 -2.55 -2.06 39.80
CA ASN A 459 -1.34 -1.36 39.38
C ASN A 459 -0.41 -1.17 40.57
N LEU A 460 0.90 -1.30 40.36
CA LEU A 460 1.88 -1.08 41.42
C LEU A 460 2.09 0.42 41.61
N ASP A 461 2.22 0.84 42.87
CA ASP A 461 2.77 2.16 43.17
C ASP A 461 4.31 2.15 42.95
N ALA A 462 4.89 3.35 42.82
CA ALA A 462 6.33 3.50 42.57
C ALA A 462 7.20 2.87 43.68
N ALA A 463 6.72 2.87 44.93
CA ALA A 463 7.44 2.27 46.05
C ALA A 463 7.50 0.74 45.95
N THR A 464 6.41 0.10 45.51
CA THR A 464 6.31 -1.34 45.32
C THR A 464 7.10 -1.79 44.10
N GLU A 465 7.00 -1.06 42.99
CA GLU A 465 7.85 -1.28 41.82
C GLU A 465 9.34 -1.25 42.19
N ALA A 466 9.78 -0.22 42.92
CA ALA A 466 11.17 -0.09 43.36
C ALA A 466 11.61 -1.25 44.27
N ARG A 467 10.76 -1.70 45.20
CA ARG A 467 11.06 -2.85 46.07
C ARG A 467 11.21 -4.14 45.27
N LEU A 468 10.29 -4.43 44.36
CA LEU A 468 10.36 -5.63 43.52
C LEU A 468 11.58 -5.61 42.59
N ALA A 469 11.94 -4.43 42.08
CA ALA A 469 13.15 -4.27 41.28
C ALA A 469 14.44 -4.47 42.09
N ALA A 470 14.47 -3.98 43.35
CA ALA A 470 15.60 -4.18 44.25
C ALA A 470 15.81 -5.66 44.64
N GLU A 471 14.72 -6.41 44.82
CA GLU A 471 14.75 -7.86 45.04
C GLU A 471 15.06 -8.67 43.76
N GLY A 472 15.15 -7.99 42.60
CA GLY A 472 15.50 -8.60 41.32
C GLY A 472 14.35 -9.35 40.63
N PHE A 473 13.10 -9.13 41.03
CA PHE A 473 11.94 -9.76 40.38
C PHE A 473 11.58 -9.10 39.06
N ILE A 474 11.70 -7.78 38.96
CA ILE A 474 11.42 -7.01 37.74
C ILE A 474 12.56 -6.04 37.42
N ILE A 475 12.58 -5.52 36.20
CA ILE A 475 13.60 -4.56 35.75
C ILE A 475 13.44 -3.15 36.35
N GLY A 476 12.25 -2.84 36.91
CA GLY A 476 11.91 -1.54 37.49
C GLY A 476 11.22 -0.57 36.52
N ALA A 477 11.32 0.72 36.85
CA ALA A 477 10.66 1.81 36.14
C ALA A 477 11.21 1.96 34.71
N LEU A 478 10.31 2.21 33.75
CA LEU A 478 10.66 2.51 32.36
C LEU A 478 10.82 4.02 32.14
N GLN A 479 11.30 4.40 30.94
CA GLN A 479 11.51 5.80 30.52
C GLN A 479 10.27 6.69 30.71
N ARG A 480 9.06 6.18 30.42
CA ARG A 480 7.79 6.88 30.67
C ARG A 480 6.67 5.94 31.10
N VAL A 481 5.65 6.52 31.72
CA VAL A 481 4.38 5.86 32.05
C VAL A 481 3.29 6.49 31.18
N ILE A 482 2.95 5.82 30.09
CA ILE A 482 1.86 6.27 29.20
C ILE A 482 0.54 6.19 29.99
N PHE A 483 -0.36 7.17 29.83
CA PHE A 483 -1.61 7.29 30.58
C PHE A 483 -1.43 7.34 32.12
N TYR A 484 -0.35 7.97 32.61
CA TYR A 484 -0.16 8.16 34.05
C TYR A 484 -1.38 8.84 34.68
N ALA A 485 -1.91 8.21 35.73
CA ALA A 485 -3.04 8.71 36.49
C ALA A 485 -2.85 8.31 37.97
N PRO A 486 -2.69 9.27 38.90
CA PRO A 486 -2.49 8.97 40.32
C PRO A 486 -3.57 8.04 40.89
N GLY A 487 -3.16 6.98 41.59
CA GLY A 487 -4.06 5.97 42.16
C GLY A 487 -4.75 5.05 41.15
N VAL A 488 -4.47 5.20 39.84
CA VAL A 488 -5.06 4.39 38.76
C VAL A 488 -3.98 3.66 37.97
N LYS A 489 -3.02 4.42 37.43
CA LYS A 489 -1.84 3.92 36.72
C LYS A 489 -0.64 4.80 37.07
N GLU A 490 0.11 4.39 38.08
CA GLU A 490 1.32 5.08 38.55
C GLU A 490 2.58 4.49 37.92
N THR A 491 2.56 3.19 37.58
CA THR A 491 3.67 2.47 36.96
C THR A 491 3.22 1.67 35.75
N ASN A 492 4.16 1.06 35.03
CA ASN A 492 3.86 0.13 33.93
C ASN A 492 3.69 -1.32 34.40
N TRP A 493 3.64 -1.56 35.72
CA TRP A 493 3.57 -2.90 36.29
C TRP A 493 2.26 -3.10 37.06
N SER A 494 1.68 -4.28 36.96
CA SER A 494 0.52 -4.67 37.77
C SER A 494 0.76 -6.05 38.39
N ALA A 495 0.18 -6.29 39.57
CA ALA A 495 0.17 -7.59 40.22
C ALA A 495 -1.21 -8.24 40.10
N THR A 496 -1.25 -9.54 39.79
CA THR A 496 -2.49 -10.33 39.78
C THR A 496 -2.93 -10.72 41.19
N GLY A 497 -4.19 -11.12 41.29
CA GLY A 497 -4.68 -11.89 42.44
C GLY A 497 -4.12 -13.32 42.44
N PRO A 498 -4.39 -14.12 43.49
CA PRO A 498 -4.06 -15.54 43.51
C PRO A 498 -4.83 -16.30 42.42
N VAL A 499 -4.13 -17.05 41.57
CA VAL A 499 -4.71 -17.88 40.51
C VAL A 499 -4.25 -19.33 40.67
N VAL A 500 -5.18 -20.28 40.66
CA VAL A 500 -4.86 -21.72 40.70
C VAL A 500 -4.47 -22.18 39.30
N GLY A 501 -3.23 -22.66 39.15
CA GLY A 501 -2.72 -23.19 37.90
C GLY A 501 -3.25 -24.57 37.55
N VAL A 502 -2.96 -25.02 36.32
CA VAL A 502 -3.38 -26.34 35.82
C VAL A 502 -2.73 -27.52 36.55
N ASP A 503 -1.66 -27.24 37.30
CA ASP A 503 -0.95 -28.16 38.18
C ASP A 503 -1.42 -28.11 39.64
N GLY A 504 -2.45 -27.30 39.93
CA GLY A 504 -2.99 -27.10 41.27
C GLY A 504 -2.20 -26.15 42.16
N VAL A 505 -1.12 -25.53 41.67
CA VAL A 505 -0.33 -24.54 42.43
C VAL A 505 -0.96 -23.16 42.31
N THR A 506 -1.21 -22.49 43.43
CA THR A 506 -1.69 -21.10 43.45
C THR A 506 -0.54 -20.13 43.25
N ARG A 507 -0.67 -19.21 42.29
CA ARG A 507 0.36 -18.27 41.88
C ARG A 507 -0.11 -16.83 41.95
N ARG A 508 0.84 -15.90 42.04
CA ARG A 508 0.64 -14.47 41.78
C ARG A 508 1.72 -14.01 40.82
N TRP A 509 1.33 -13.16 39.88
CA TRP A 509 2.20 -12.67 38.82
C TRP A 509 2.35 -11.16 38.93
N VAL A 510 3.52 -10.67 38.54
CA VAL A 510 3.73 -9.26 38.21
C VAL A 510 3.99 -9.17 36.72
N TYR A 511 3.23 -8.33 36.01
CA TYR A 511 3.31 -8.24 34.55
C TYR A 511 3.40 -6.79 34.07
N LEU A 512 4.03 -6.61 32.92
CA LEU A 512 4.22 -5.32 32.26
C LEU A 512 3.02 -4.96 31.37
N HIS A 513 2.66 -3.68 31.36
CA HIS A 513 1.70 -3.06 30.44
C HIS A 513 2.13 -1.60 30.18
N TYR A 514 2.38 -1.25 28.91
CA TYR A 514 2.71 0.14 28.53
C TYR A 514 1.48 1.06 28.62
N PHE A 515 0.37 0.57 28.06
CA PHE A 515 -0.90 1.28 27.93
C PHE A 515 -1.80 0.94 29.12
N LYS A 516 -3.08 0.60 28.93
CA LYS A 516 -3.98 0.35 30.06
C LYS A 516 -3.62 -0.98 30.76
N GLN A 517 -4.02 -1.13 32.02
CA GLN A 517 -3.80 -2.38 32.78
C GLN A 517 -4.35 -3.64 32.06
N GLY A 518 -5.38 -3.47 31.23
CA GLY A 518 -5.97 -4.52 30.39
C GLY A 518 -5.15 -4.91 29.15
N GLN A 519 -4.00 -4.27 28.91
CA GLN A 519 -3.14 -4.47 27.74
C GLN A 519 -1.76 -5.04 28.13
N PRO A 520 -1.68 -6.31 28.59
CA PRO A 520 -0.41 -6.94 28.94
C PRO A 520 0.56 -7.00 27.76
N SER A 521 1.81 -6.60 27.99
CA SER A 521 2.83 -6.46 26.96
C SER A 521 3.44 -7.80 26.53
N ILE A 522 3.57 -7.99 25.23
CA ILE A 522 4.12 -9.22 24.63
C ILE A 522 5.64 -9.28 24.82
N ASN A 523 6.17 -10.45 25.16
CA ASN A 523 7.60 -10.72 25.30
C ASN A 523 8.17 -11.34 24.02
N TRP A 524 8.97 -10.57 23.30
CA TRP A 524 9.58 -10.96 22.02
C TRP A 524 10.84 -11.82 22.14
N LEU A 525 11.46 -11.89 23.32
CA LEU A 525 12.66 -12.69 23.61
C LEU A 525 12.42 -13.78 24.66
N ASP A 526 11.19 -14.24 24.83
CA ASP A 526 10.96 -15.46 25.59
C ASP A 526 11.55 -16.69 24.85
N PRO A 527 12.23 -17.64 25.54
CA PRO A 527 12.81 -18.81 24.90
C PRO A 527 11.85 -19.70 24.11
N THR A 528 10.55 -19.67 24.41
CA THR A 528 9.51 -20.42 23.67
C THR A 528 9.08 -19.74 22.38
N PHE A 529 9.39 -18.44 22.22
CA PHE A 529 8.91 -17.56 21.15
C PHE A 529 7.38 -17.51 21.03
N ALA A 530 6.63 -17.79 22.11
CA ALA A 530 5.17 -17.82 22.10
C ALA A 530 4.57 -16.48 21.62
N GLY A 531 5.08 -15.34 22.12
CA GLY A 531 4.66 -14.01 21.68
C GLY A 531 4.86 -13.77 20.18
N MET A 532 6.05 -14.10 19.67
CA MET A 532 6.36 -13.98 18.24
C MET A 532 5.47 -14.88 17.37
N ARG A 533 5.25 -16.13 17.78
CA ARG A 533 4.39 -17.09 17.07
C ARG A 533 2.96 -16.59 16.99
N LEU A 534 2.43 -16.03 18.08
CA LEU A 534 1.10 -15.43 18.15
C LEU A 534 0.97 -14.28 17.13
N VAL A 535 1.90 -13.32 17.15
CA VAL A 535 1.84 -12.14 16.26
C VAL A 535 1.98 -12.53 14.79
N ILE A 536 2.91 -13.43 14.46
CA ILE A 536 3.07 -13.91 13.09
C ILE A 536 1.84 -14.68 12.62
N GLY A 537 1.22 -15.48 13.49
CA GLY A 537 -0.04 -16.16 13.18
C GLY A 537 -1.18 -15.18 12.86
N ASP A 538 -1.31 -14.10 13.63
CA ASP A 538 -2.33 -13.06 13.38
C ASP A 538 -2.10 -12.34 12.05
N ALA A 539 -0.84 -12.00 11.73
CA ALA A 539 -0.48 -11.42 10.44
C ALA A 539 -0.84 -12.35 9.26
N LEU A 540 -0.51 -13.64 9.39
CA LEU A 540 -0.80 -14.64 8.36
C LEU A 540 -2.30 -14.92 8.24
N HIS A 541 -3.08 -14.84 9.32
CA HIS A 541 -4.53 -14.92 9.27
C HIS A 541 -5.12 -13.80 8.40
N SER A 542 -4.72 -12.55 8.64
CA SER A 542 -5.21 -11.41 7.86
C SER A 542 -4.89 -11.54 6.37
N LEU A 543 -3.64 -11.90 6.03
CA LEU A 543 -3.19 -11.97 4.64
C LEU A 543 -3.71 -13.23 3.92
N ALA A 544 -3.65 -14.41 4.55
CA ALA A 544 -3.92 -15.68 3.89
C ALA A 544 -5.38 -16.15 4.00
N GLU A 545 -6.09 -15.82 5.09
CA GLU A 545 -7.47 -16.27 5.30
C GLU A 545 -8.53 -15.17 5.09
N LEU A 546 -8.23 -13.93 5.48
CA LEU A 546 -9.14 -12.79 5.26
C LEU A 546 -8.93 -12.14 3.89
N GLY A 547 -7.70 -12.11 3.38
CA GLY A 547 -7.35 -11.62 2.04
C GLY A 547 -6.90 -10.16 2.00
N THR A 548 -6.39 -9.62 3.11
CA THR A 548 -5.85 -8.25 3.14
C THR A 548 -4.57 -8.15 2.31
N SER A 549 -4.23 -6.93 1.89
CA SER A 549 -3.01 -6.66 1.11
C SER A 549 -1.92 -6.00 1.94
N ALA A 550 -2.28 -5.38 3.08
CA ALA A 550 -1.33 -4.73 3.96
C ALA A 550 -1.76 -4.75 5.43
N LEU A 551 -0.79 -4.50 6.31
CA LEU A 551 -1.00 -4.46 7.75
C LEU A 551 -0.41 -3.18 8.38
N ARG A 552 -1.21 -2.49 9.21
CA ARG A 552 -0.74 -1.48 10.16
C ARG A 552 -0.09 -2.16 11.35
N LEU A 553 1.11 -1.72 11.72
CA LEU A 553 1.83 -2.21 12.90
C LEU A 553 1.57 -1.28 14.10
N ASP A 554 0.62 -1.64 14.96
CA ASP A 554 0.29 -0.85 16.15
C ASP A 554 1.30 -1.07 17.29
N ALA A 555 1.62 -0.02 18.05
CA ALA A 555 2.51 -0.08 19.22
C ALA A 555 3.88 -0.74 18.95
N ASN A 556 4.34 -0.73 17.70
CA ASN A 556 5.51 -1.47 17.25
C ASN A 556 6.85 -0.84 17.67
N GLY A 557 6.82 0.31 18.34
CA GLY A 557 7.97 0.94 19.01
C GLY A 557 8.35 0.31 20.36
N PHE A 558 7.46 -0.46 20.98
CA PHE A 558 7.58 -0.92 22.39
C PHE A 558 7.82 -2.43 22.54
N LEU A 559 8.44 -3.08 21.55
CA LEU A 559 8.60 -4.55 21.50
C LEU A 559 9.85 -5.05 22.24
N GLY A 560 10.77 -4.13 22.59
CA GLY A 560 11.96 -4.43 23.36
C GLY A 560 11.97 -3.78 24.73
N VAL A 561 12.51 -4.50 25.72
CA VAL A 561 12.62 -4.04 27.10
C VAL A 561 13.92 -4.56 27.73
N GLU A 562 14.74 -3.67 28.28
CA GLU A 562 16.04 -4.00 28.86
C GLU A 562 16.30 -3.22 30.16
N ARG A 563 16.96 -3.86 31.14
CA ARG A 563 17.42 -3.19 32.36
C ARG A 563 18.63 -2.30 32.05
N SER A 564 18.55 -1.01 32.36
CA SER A 564 19.65 -0.06 32.21
C SER A 564 20.71 -0.20 33.33
N SER A 565 21.82 0.54 33.20
CA SER A 565 22.81 0.72 34.26
C SER A 565 22.18 1.23 35.56
N GLU A 566 22.80 0.89 36.69
CA GLU A 566 22.28 1.18 38.03
C GLU A 566 21.96 2.68 38.22
N GLY A 567 20.71 2.98 38.57
CA GLY A 567 20.22 4.36 38.77
C GLY A 567 19.50 4.99 37.57
N SER A 568 19.43 4.33 36.41
CA SER A 568 18.66 4.78 35.24
C SER A 568 17.40 3.94 35.03
N PRO A 569 16.30 4.52 34.50
CA PRO A 569 15.12 3.75 34.10
C PRO A 569 15.48 2.69 33.05
N ALA A 570 14.76 1.56 33.06
CA ALA A 570 14.85 0.54 32.04
C ALA A 570 14.48 1.08 30.65
N TRP A 571 15.14 0.57 29.62
CA TRP A 571 15.05 1.03 28.24
C TRP A 571 14.03 0.21 27.46
N SER A 572 13.14 0.90 26.72
CA SER A 572 12.22 0.25 25.78
C SER A 572 12.04 1.01 24.48
N GLU A 573 11.90 2.32 24.54
CA GLU A 573 11.62 3.11 23.33
C GLU A 573 12.85 3.29 22.48
N GLY A 574 12.69 3.05 21.17
CA GLY A 574 13.82 3.02 20.24
C GLY A 574 14.76 1.83 20.48
N HIS A 575 14.36 0.83 21.27
CA HIS A 575 15.20 -0.32 21.56
C HIS A 575 15.49 -1.14 20.28
N PRO A 576 16.75 -1.59 20.03
CA PRO A 576 17.12 -2.34 18.83
C PRO A 576 16.31 -3.62 18.61
N LEU A 577 15.87 -4.27 19.69
CA LEU A 577 14.94 -5.40 19.61
C LEU A 577 13.61 -5.03 18.95
N SER A 578 13.08 -3.82 19.16
CA SER A 578 11.88 -3.35 18.45
C SER A 578 12.13 -3.29 16.95
N GLN A 579 13.29 -2.78 16.52
CA GLN A 579 13.67 -2.78 15.10
C GLN A 579 13.81 -4.20 14.54
N ALA A 580 14.44 -5.11 15.29
CA ALA A 580 14.60 -6.51 14.88
C ALA A 580 13.25 -7.25 14.79
N ALA A 581 12.36 -7.06 15.76
CA ALA A 581 11.01 -7.61 15.74
C ALA A 581 10.19 -7.07 14.56
N ASN A 582 10.24 -5.76 14.31
CA ASN A 582 9.60 -5.14 13.16
C ASN A 582 10.12 -5.69 11.84
N HIS A 583 11.43 -5.93 11.72
CA HIS A 583 12.01 -6.59 10.56
C HIS A 583 11.41 -7.99 10.35
N VAL A 584 11.31 -8.80 11.41
CA VAL A 584 10.74 -10.16 11.32
C VAL A 584 9.27 -10.13 10.88
N ILE A 585 8.47 -9.23 11.45
CA ILE A 585 7.05 -9.07 11.07
C ILE A 585 6.96 -8.63 9.60
N ALA A 586 7.58 -7.52 9.25
CA ALA A 586 7.50 -6.94 7.90
C ALA A 586 8.06 -7.89 6.84
N SER A 587 9.15 -8.60 7.12
CA SER A 587 9.67 -9.66 6.25
C SER A 587 8.66 -10.78 6.07
N THR A 588 7.98 -11.22 7.13
CA THR A 588 6.97 -12.29 6.99
C THR A 588 5.80 -11.83 6.13
N VAL A 589 5.33 -10.60 6.33
CA VAL A 589 4.26 -9.98 5.52
C VAL A 589 4.67 -9.87 4.05
N ARG A 590 5.86 -9.33 3.77
CA ARG A 590 6.39 -9.22 2.40
C ARG A 590 6.57 -10.57 1.73
N LYS A 591 7.02 -11.58 2.48
CA LYS A 591 7.23 -12.95 1.99
C LYS A 591 5.94 -13.57 1.43
N VAL A 592 4.79 -13.24 2.03
CA VAL A 592 3.46 -13.70 1.55
C VAL A 592 2.77 -12.72 0.60
N GLY A 593 3.44 -11.63 0.21
CA GLY A 593 2.98 -10.70 -0.84
C GLY A 593 2.36 -9.40 -0.33
N GLY A 594 2.28 -9.20 0.98
CA GLY A 594 1.76 -7.95 1.55
C GLY A 594 2.83 -6.87 1.74
N PHE A 595 2.42 -5.74 2.30
CA PHE A 595 3.32 -4.71 2.82
C PHE A 595 2.85 -4.22 4.20
N THR A 596 3.70 -3.46 4.88
CA THR A 596 3.45 -2.96 6.23
C THR A 596 3.63 -1.45 6.33
N PHE A 597 2.87 -0.82 7.20
CA PHE A 597 3.11 0.58 7.57
C PHE A 597 2.99 0.78 9.08
N GLN A 598 3.60 1.84 9.59
CA GLN A 598 3.60 2.18 11.01
C GLN A 598 3.07 3.59 11.26
N GLU A 599 2.31 3.76 12.33
CA GLU A 599 1.81 5.05 12.81
C GLU A 599 2.57 5.46 14.08
N LEU A 600 3.81 5.89 13.91
CA LEU A 600 4.65 6.36 15.00
C LEU A 600 5.01 7.84 14.80
N ASN A 601 4.71 8.67 15.80
CA ASN A 601 5.16 10.06 15.84
C ASN A 601 6.65 10.11 16.26
N LEU A 602 7.53 10.27 15.29
CA LEU A 602 8.99 10.07 15.45
C LEU A 602 9.79 11.29 14.97
N GLY A 603 11.06 11.37 15.39
CA GLY A 603 12.04 12.25 14.75
C GLY A 603 12.35 11.80 13.32
N ILE A 604 12.88 12.71 12.50
CA ILE A 604 13.15 12.43 11.08
C ILE A 604 14.19 11.30 10.92
N GLU A 605 15.22 11.28 11.76
CA GLU A 605 16.24 10.22 11.79
C GLU A 605 15.65 8.88 12.20
N ASP A 606 14.74 8.87 13.18
CA ASP A 606 14.07 7.64 13.62
C ASP A 606 13.18 7.07 12.49
N ILE A 607 12.49 7.93 11.72
CA ILE A 607 11.74 7.53 10.52
C ILE A 607 12.70 6.89 9.51
N ARG A 608 13.83 7.53 9.21
CA ARG A 608 14.84 6.98 8.28
C ARG A 608 15.37 5.63 8.75
N ASP A 609 15.76 5.53 10.02
CA ASP A 609 16.44 4.36 10.57
C ASP A 609 15.48 3.17 10.70
N THR A 610 14.22 3.43 11.11
CA THR A 610 13.19 2.39 11.15
C THR A 610 12.72 1.96 9.77
N GLY A 611 12.61 2.89 8.81
CA GLY A 611 12.27 2.61 7.41
C GLY A 611 13.35 1.86 6.62
N ALA A 612 14.59 1.79 7.11
CA ALA A 612 15.67 1.06 6.44
C ALA A 612 15.55 -0.48 6.58
N VAL A 613 14.88 -0.97 7.64
CA VAL A 613 14.82 -2.39 7.98
C VAL A 613 13.44 -2.89 8.39
N GLY A 614 12.53 -2.02 8.82
CA GLY A 614 11.24 -2.38 9.41
C GLY A 614 10.09 -2.32 8.41
N ALA A 615 9.11 -1.48 8.72
CA ALA A 615 7.92 -1.27 7.92
C ALA A 615 8.25 -0.67 6.54
N ASP A 616 7.40 -0.91 5.55
CA ASP A 616 7.56 -0.38 4.20
C ASP A 616 7.23 1.11 4.12
N LEU A 617 6.28 1.56 4.95
CA LEU A 617 5.82 2.95 5.00
C LEU A 617 5.70 3.46 6.45
N SER A 618 5.79 4.78 6.64
CA SER A 618 5.62 5.45 7.93
C SER A 618 4.71 6.67 7.78
N TYR A 619 3.87 6.94 8.78
CA TYR A 619 3.08 8.17 8.77
C TYR A 619 3.94 9.44 8.77
N ASP A 620 3.50 10.43 8.00
CA ASP A 620 4.11 11.76 7.98
C ASP A 620 3.60 12.64 9.12
N PHE A 621 4.12 12.40 10.33
CA PHE A 621 3.86 13.28 11.47
C PHE A 621 4.76 14.52 11.50
N VAL A 622 5.77 14.60 10.63
CA VAL A 622 6.73 15.71 10.58
C VAL A 622 6.13 16.91 9.86
N ASN A 623 5.57 16.69 8.67
CA ASN A 623 5.01 17.80 7.87
C ASN A 623 3.55 18.11 8.22
N ARG A 624 2.83 17.19 8.87
CA ARG A 624 1.42 17.38 9.24
C ARG A 624 1.17 18.65 10.06
N PRO A 625 1.82 18.89 11.21
CA PRO A 625 1.66 20.16 11.93
C PRO A 625 2.12 21.39 11.12
N ALA A 626 3.08 21.21 10.21
CA ALA A 626 3.68 22.31 9.46
C ALA A 626 2.76 22.88 8.39
N TYR A 627 1.99 22.05 7.68
CA TYR A 627 1.02 22.58 6.70
C TYR A 627 -0.20 23.22 7.38
N HIS A 628 -0.59 22.74 8.58
CA HIS A 628 -1.61 23.41 9.39
C HIS A 628 -1.11 24.77 9.88
N HIS A 629 0.15 24.86 10.32
CA HIS A 629 0.78 26.12 10.70
C HIS A 629 0.85 27.10 9.52
N ALA A 630 1.19 26.61 8.33
CA ALA A 630 1.17 27.42 7.11
C ALA A 630 -0.22 27.98 6.78
N LEU A 631 -1.28 27.18 6.92
CA LEU A 631 -2.66 27.64 6.75
C LEU A 631 -3.07 28.64 7.83
N ALA A 632 -2.69 28.39 9.09
CA ALA A 632 -3.07 29.22 10.24
C ALA A 632 -2.41 30.59 10.24
N THR A 633 -1.18 30.68 9.74
CA THR A 633 -0.39 31.91 9.77
C THR A 633 -0.30 32.61 8.42
N GLY A 634 -0.64 31.92 7.32
CA GLY A 634 -0.40 32.39 5.96
C GLY A 634 1.10 32.39 5.58
N ASP A 635 1.94 31.69 6.34
CA ASP A 635 3.39 31.62 6.14
C ASP A 635 3.88 30.17 6.11
N ALA A 636 4.36 29.74 4.94
CA ALA A 636 4.86 28.38 4.72
C ALA A 636 6.35 28.20 5.04
N GLU A 637 7.00 29.16 5.74
CA GLU A 637 8.42 29.05 6.11
C GLU A 637 8.72 27.81 6.95
N PHE A 638 7.90 27.54 7.97
CA PHE A 638 8.10 26.35 8.80
C PHE A 638 7.90 25.06 7.97
N LEU A 639 6.90 25.02 7.08
CA LEU A 639 6.67 23.90 6.17
C LEU A 639 7.84 23.66 5.20
N ARG A 640 8.43 24.72 4.63
CA ARG A 640 9.64 24.60 3.80
C ARG A 640 10.80 24.05 4.63
N LEU A 641 10.96 24.50 5.87
CA LEU A 641 11.99 24.02 6.78
C LEU A 641 11.84 22.52 7.08
N THR A 642 10.62 22.03 7.34
CA THR A 642 10.37 20.61 7.63
C THR A 642 10.70 19.75 6.40
N LEU A 643 10.17 20.10 5.22
CA LEU A 643 10.40 19.35 3.99
C LEU A 643 11.89 19.30 3.61
N ARG A 644 12.60 20.44 3.67
CA ARG A 644 14.04 20.51 3.40
C ARG A 644 14.86 19.69 4.39
N THR A 645 14.45 19.68 5.66
CA THR A 645 15.13 18.90 6.69
C THR A 645 14.93 17.40 6.46
N SER A 646 13.73 16.96 6.11
CA SER A 646 13.45 15.57 5.71
C SER A 646 14.30 15.13 4.51
N LEU A 647 14.35 15.93 3.45
CA LEU A 647 15.19 15.65 2.27
C LEU A 647 16.68 15.58 2.63
N ARG A 648 17.19 16.55 3.40
CA ARG A 648 18.59 16.61 3.82
C ARG A 648 19.00 15.40 4.67
N LEU A 649 18.10 14.93 5.53
CA LEU A 649 18.35 13.78 6.41
C LEU A 649 18.12 12.43 5.73
N GLY A 650 17.61 12.42 4.49
CA GLY A 650 17.48 11.23 3.66
C GLY A 650 16.17 10.47 3.87
N VAL A 651 15.10 11.14 4.31
CA VAL A 651 13.74 10.56 4.30
C VAL A 651 13.12 10.84 2.95
N ASP A 652 12.94 9.78 2.16
CA ASP A 652 12.25 9.83 0.87
C ASP A 652 10.73 9.95 1.11
N PRO A 653 10.04 10.98 0.59
CA PRO A 653 8.59 11.11 0.71
C PRO A 653 7.83 9.88 0.21
N ALA A 654 8.38 9.12 -0.75
CA ALA A 654 7.77 7.88 -1.22
C ALA A 654 7.60 6.81 -0.11
N THR A 655 8.33 6.92 1.00
CA THR A 655 8.18 6.05 2.19
C THR A 655 7.10 6.52 3.16
N LEU A 656 6.45 7.65 2.87
CA LEU A 656 5.56 8.32 3.80
C LEU A 656 4.07 8.13 3.45
N VAL A 657 3.26 8.09 4.51
CA VAL A 657 1.80 8.14 4.44
C VAL A 657 1.35 9.55 4.84
N HIS A 658 0.94 10.33 3.85
CA HIS A 658 0.48 11.72 3.99
C HIS A 658 -1.02 11.76 4.24
N GLY A 659 -1.41 11.92 5.51
CA GLY A 659 -2.80 11.94 5.93
C GLY A 659 -3.36 13.36 6.12
N LEU A 660 -4.62 13.55 5.74
CA LEU A 660 -5.46 14.65 6.26
C LEU A 660 -5.87 14.34 7.70
N GLN A 661 -7.18 14.29 8.01
CA GLN A 661 -7.64 14.00 9.35
C GLN A 661 -7.65 12.48 9.61
N ASN A 662 -7.07 12.07 10.73
CA ASN A 662 -7.21 10.72 11.28
C ASN A 662 -8.09 10.76 12.55
N HIS A 663 -8.17 9.64 13.28
CA HIS A 663 -8.97 9.52 14.48
C HIS A 663 -8.36 10.21 15.72
N ASP A 664 -7.14 10.71 15.58
CA ASP A 664 -6.39 11.41 16.62
C ASP A 664 -6.39 12.92 16.38
N GLU A 665 -5.87 13.63 17.37
CA GLU A 665 -5.72 15.06 17.34
C GLU A 665 -4.74 15.52 16.25
N LEU A 666 -4.84 16.79 15.87
CA LEU A 666 -3.74 17.49 15.20
C LEU A 666 -2.56 17.58 16.18
N THR A 667 -1.65 16.60 16.10
CA THR A 667 -0.43 16.60 16.91
C THR A 667 0.48 17.75 16.51
N TYR A 668 1.01 18.45 17.52
CA TYR A 668 2.04 19.46 17.39
C TYR A 668 3.22 19.17 18.32
N GLU A 669 3.44 17.90 18.64
CA GLU A 669 4.55 17.48 19.49
C GLU A 669 5.92 17.80 18.88
N LEU A 670 6.03 17.95 17.55
CA LEU A 670 7.25 18.42 16.86
C LEU A 670 8.51 17.69 17.33
N VAL A 671 8.41 16.36 17.45
CA VAL A 671 9.34 15.48 18.17
C VAL A 671 10.79 15.76 17.79
N HIS A 672 11.10 15.89 16.49
CA HIS A 672 12.45 16.17 16.01
C HIS A 672 13.07 17.43 16.67
N TRP A 673 12.35 18.56 16.63
CA TRP A 673 12.84 19.83 17.20
C TRP A 673 12.69 19.94 18.71
N ALA A 674 11.73 19.24 19.31
CA ALA A 674 11.48 19.31 20.74
C ALA A 674 12.36 18.35 21.58
N THR A 675 13.08 17.43 20.93
CA THR A 675 13.86 16.40 21.61
C THR A 675 15.33 16.42 21.19
N ALA A 676 15.75 15.53 20.28
CA ALA A 676 17.14 15.36 19.87
C ALA A 676 17.78 16.64 19.33
N HIS A 677 16.99 17.51 18.67
CA HIS A 677 17.47 18.75 18.07
C HIS A 677 17.01 20.01 18.80
N ALA A 678 16.64 19.89 20.09
CA ALA A 678 16.18 21.03 20.89
C ALA A 678 17.19 22.17 21.01
N THR A 679 18.49 21.85 20.97
CA THR A 679 19.59 22.83 21.09
C THR A 679 20.18 23.28 19.77
N ASP A 680 19.80 22.65 18.66
CA ASP A 680 20.30 23.01 17.33
C ASP A 680 19.68 24.34 16.88
N THR A 681 20.41 25.09 16.06
CA THR A 681 20.00 26.42 15.60
C THR A 681 19.39 26.38 14.21
N TYR A 682 18.30 27.09 14.02
CA TYR A 682 17.56 27.21 12.77
C TYR A 682 17.27 28.68 12.46
N GLU A 683 17.22 29.03 11.17
CA GLU A 683 16.67 30.33 10.75
C GLU A 683 15.15 30.21 10.64
N PHE A 684 14.43 31.10 11.33
CA PHE A 684 12.97 31.18 11.27
C PHE A 684 12.52 32.63 11.47
N ARG A 685 11.70 33.15 10.55
CA ARG A 685 11.22 34.54 10.52
C ARG A 685 12.37 35.56 10.56
N GLY A 686 13.45 35.25 9.85
CA GLY A 686 14.66 36.08 9.73
C GLY A 686 15.48 36.19 11.03
N ARG A 687 15.32 35.25 11.96
CA ARG A 687 16.09 35.18 13.21
C ARG A 687 16.65 33.78 13.39
N GLU A 688 17.81 33.70 14.05
CA GLU A 688 18.34 32.43 14.55
C GLU A 688 17.60 32.06 15.84
N VAL A 689 17.03 30.86 15.90
CA VAL A 689 16.30 30.30 17.04
C VAL A 689 16.78 28.87 17.31
N THR A 690 16.65 28.39 18.55
CA THR A 690 16.89 26.97 18.84
C THR A 690 15.72 26.09 18.39
N GLY A 691 15.92 24.77 18.26
CA GLY A 691 14.84 23.82 17.98
C GLY A 691 13.71 23.87 19.01
N ASP A 692 14.04 24.00 20.30
CA ASP A 692 13.04 24.18 21.37
C ASP A 692 12.26 25.50 21.22
N GLU A 693 12.95 26.60 20.91
CA GLU A 693 12.31 27.89 20.64
C GLU A 693 11.37 27.82 19.43
N LEU A 694 11.82 27.21 18.34
CA LEU A 694 11.04 26.98 17.13
C LEU A 694 9.77 26.17 17.45
N ALA A 695 9.92 25.03 18.14
CA ALA A 695 8.79 24.19 18.51
C ALA A 695 7.78 24.93 19.39
N ARG A 696 8.25 25.66 20.41
CA ARG A 696 7.36 26.46 21.26
C ARG A 696 6.64 27.56 20.48
N THR A 697 7.32 28.25 19.57
CA THR A 697 6.70 29.29 18.74
C THR A 697 5.64 28.72 17.82
N VAL A 698 5.92 27.62 17.10
CA VAL A 698 4.93 26.99 16.20
C VAL A 698 3.70 26.52 16.96
N ARG A 699 3.89 25.90 18.14
CA ARG A 699 2.77 25.48 19.00
C ARG A 699 1.93 26.66 19.48
N ALA A 700 2.58 27.75 19.89
CA ALA A 700 1.89 28.96 20.34
C ALA A 700 1.04 29.56 19.21
N ASP A 701 1.59 29.68 18.00
CA ASP A 701 0.88 30.16 16.81
C ASP A 701 -0.37 29.31 16.52
N LEU A 702 -0.23 27.97 16.55
CA LEU A 702 -1.36 27.04 16.32
C LEU A 702 -2.44 27.18 17.40
N LEU A 703 -2.05 27.24 18.68
CA LEU A 703 -3.00 27.41 19.78
C LEU A 703 -3.75 28.74 19.69
N GLU A 704 -3.04 29.83 19.39
CA GLU A 704 -3.63 31.17 19.23
C GLU A 704 -4.62 31.22 18.06
N ALA A 705 -4.26 30.63 16.92
CA ALA A 705 -5.09 30.68 15.71
C ALA A 705 -6.28 29.70 15.73
N LEU A 706 -6.16 28.57 16.44
CA LEU A 706 -7.11 27.45 16.30
C LEU A 706 -7.94 27.18 17.55
N THR A 707 -7.65 27.78 18.70
CA THR A 707 -8.34 27.47 19.97
C THR A 707 -8.72 28.72 20.77
N GLY A 708 -9.48 28.55 21.85
CA GLY A 708 -9.77 29.61 22.81
C GLY A 708 -10.62 30.72 22.18
N PRO A 709 -10.19 32.00 22.21
CA PRO A 709 -10.96 33.09 21.58
C PRO A 709 -11.15 32.95 20.07
N ALA A 710 -10.27 32.22 19.37
CA ALA A 710 -10.35 32.01 17.93
C ALA A 710 -11.38 30.94 17.54
N SER A 711 -11.65 29.97 18.43
CA SER A 711 -12.60 28.88 18.21
C SER A 711 -13.05 28.27 19.54
N ASP A 712 -14.37 28.17 19.74
CA ASP A 712 -14.98 27.48 20.89
C ASP A 712 -15.22 25.98 20.66
N TYR A 713 -14.90 25.48 19.47
CA TYR A 713 -15.24 24.14 19.00
C TYR A 713 -14.03 23.23 18.76
N ASN A 714 -12.82 23.78 18.70
CA ASN A 714 -11.57 23.03 18.71
C ASN A 714 -11.02 22.96 20.14
N ARG A 715 -10.54 21.79 20.56
CA ARG A 715 -10.16 21.55 21.96
C ARG A 715 -8.73 21.07 22.09
N VAL A 716 -7.99 21.66 23.02
CA VAL A 716 -6.64 21.19 23.34
C VAL A 716 -6.75 19.78 23.91
N PHE A 717 -6.05 18.84 23.29
CA PHE A 717 -5.89 17.49 23.79
C PHE A 717 -4.54 17.39 24.51
N THR A 718 -4.59 17.35 25.84
CA THR A 718 -3.41 17.28 26.71
C THR A 718 -2.38 18.38 26.39
N THR A 719 -1.09 18.03 26.27
CA THR A 719 -0.03 18.92 25.77
C THR A 719 0.37 18.60 24.33
N ASN A 720 -0.29 17.64 23.71
CA ASN A 720 0.21 16.96 22.51
C ASN A 720 -0.41 17.51 21.22
N GLY A 721 -1.66 17.96 21.26
CA GLY A 721 -2.36 18.39 20.05
C GLY A 721 -3.67 19.14 20.25
N ILE A 722 -4.40 19.31 19.14
CA ILE A 722 -5.72 19.94 19.08
C ILE A 722 -6.70 18.95 18.48
N ALA A 723 -7.76 18.62 19.20
CA ALA A 723 -8.91 17.90 18.68
C ALA A 723 -9.73 18.83 17.76
N CYS A 724 -9.69 18.54 16.46
CA CYS A 724 -10.28 19.34 15.39
C CYS A 724 -10.40 18.53 14.09
N THR A 725 -11.40 18.82 13.26
CA THR A 725 -11.46 18.34 11.87
C THR A 725 -10.77 19.31 10.91
N SER A 726 -10.37 18.86 9.71
CA SER A 726 -9.79 19.71 8.66
C SER A 726 -10.61 20.97 8.38
N THR A 727 -11.94 20.84 8.28
CA THR A 727 -12.82 21.99 8.02
C THR A 727 -13.00 22.91 9.22
N SER A 728 -12.94 22.39 10.45
CA SER A 728 -12.96 23.21 11.67
C SER A 728 -11.65 24.01 11.85
N VAL A 729 -10.50 23.45 11.47
CA VAL A 729 -9.23 24.20 11.40
C VAL A 729 -9.38 25.36 10.44
N ILE A 730 -9.82 25.09 9.21
CA ILE A 730 -10.02 26.12 8.18
C ILE A 730 -11.04 27.18 8.61
N ALA A 731 -12.12 26.80 9.29
CA ALA A 731 -13.09 27.74 9.80
C ALA A 731 -12.46 28.70 10.82
N ALA A 732 -11.65 28.18 11.74
CA ALA A 732 -10.96 28.98 12.76
C ALA A 732 -9.96 29.96 12.14
N THR A 733 -9.14 29.51 11.17
CA THR A 733 -8.17 30.38 10.47
C THR A 733 -8.85 31.46 9.64
N ARG A 734 -10.12 31.26 9.26
CA ARG A 734 -10.96 32.25 8.59
C ARG A 734 -11.74 33.16 9.53
N GLY A 735 -11.57 33.01 10.84
CA GLY A 735 -12.18 33.88 11.86
C GLY A 735 -13.59 33.47 12.30
N HIS A 736 -14.04 32.25 11.98
CA HIS A 736 -15.28 31.71 12.52
C HIS A 736 -15.07 31.25 13.96
N THR A 737 -15.48 32.08 14.92
CA THR A 737 -15.32 31.77 16.36
C THR A 737 -16.29 30.71 16.86
N THR A 738 -17.42 30.50 16.15
CA THR A 738 -18.42 29.46 16.43
C THR A 738 -18.83 28.75 15.14
N LEU A 739 -19.21 27.48 15.22
CA LEU A 739 -19.64 26.69 14.05
C LEU A 739 -20.89 27.25 13.37
N ASP A 740 -21.80 27.86 14.14
CA ASP A 740 -23.04 28.46 13.62
C ASP A 740 -22.81 29.73 12.79
N SER A 741 -21.63 30.34 12.90
CA SER A 741 -21.26 31.50 12.09
C SER A 741 -20.95 31.16 10.63
N ILE A 742 -20.80 29.88 10.29
CA ILE A 742 -20.49 29.40 8.94
C ILE A 742 -21.78 29.38 8.11
N GLY A 743 -21.87 30.28 7.14
CA GLY A 743 -22.97 30.35 6.16
C GLY A 743 -22.60 29.73 4.81
N ASP A 744 -23.57 29.68 3.89
CA ASP A 744 -23.40 29.06 2.56
C ASP A 744 -22.28 29.72 1.73
N ASP A 745 -22.12 31.05 1.85
CA ASP A 745 -21.07 31.82 1.16
C ASP A 745 -19.65 31.47 1.66
N ASP A 746 -19.53 30.97 2.91
CA ASP A 746 -18.24 30.57 3.49
C ASP A 746 -17.80 29.18 3.03
N VAL A 747 -18.76 28.31 2.69
CA VAL A 747 -18.51 26.90 2.36
C VAL A 747 -17.56 26.74 1.18
N GLU A 748 -17.70 27.54 0.12
CA GLU A 748 -16.80 27.45 -1.05
C GLU A 748 -15.36 27.83 -0.69
N MET A 749 -15.16 28.84 0.17
CA MET A 749 -13.81 29.21 0.60
C MET A 749 -13.21 28.17 1.54
N ILE A 750 -14.01 27.58 2.43
CA ILE A 750 -13.59 26.44 3.26
C ILE A 750 -13.20 25.26 2.36
N ARG A 751 -14.03 24.94 1.36
CA ARG A 751 -13.77 23.88 0.37
C ARG A 751 -12.48 24.10 -0.39
N ARG A 752 -12.19 25.33 -0.83
CA ARG A 752 -10.93 25.67 -1.53
C ARG A 752 -9.72 25.46 -0.64
N ALA A 753 -9.75 25.98 0.58
CA ALA A 753 -8.68 25.75 1.55
C ALA A 753 -8.51 24.25 1.88
N HIS A 754 -9.61 23.49 1.95
CA HIS A 754 -9.54 22.05 2.17
C HIS A 754 -8.91 21.32 0.99
N LEU A 755 -9.28 21.68 -0.24
CA LEU A 755 -8.64 21.15 -1.46
C LEU A 755 -7.16 21.53 -1.54
N LEU A 756 -6.74 22.69 -1.01
CA LEU A 756 -5.32 23.05 -0.89
C LEU A 756 -4.56 22.08 0.03
N LEU A 757 -5.13 21.74 1.20
CA LEU A 757 -4.53 20.74 2.09
C LEU A 757 -4.47 19.36 1.42
N ALA A 758 -5.50 19.01 0.65
CA ALA A 758 -5.49 17.80 -0.16
C ALA A 758 -4.41 17.86 -1.26
N MET A 759 -4.23 18.99 -1.96
CA MET A 759 -3.15 19.16 -2.96
C MET A 759 -1.77 19.00 -2.33
N PHE A 760 -1.54 19.59 -1.14
CA PHE A 760 -0.27 19.41 -0.43
C PHE A 760 0.04 17.94 -0.17
N ASN A 761 -0.90 17.20 0.43
CA ASN A 761 -0.68 15.79 0.78
C ASN A 761 -0.71 14.87 -0.45
N ALA A 762 -1.61 15.10 -1.41
CA ALA A 762 -1.81 14.25 -2.58
C ALA A 762 -0.87 14.56 -3.75
N TRP A 763 -0.11 15.65 -3.74
CA TRP A 763 0.91 15.93 -4.77
C TRP A 763 2.35 15.84 -4.24
N GLN A 764 2.56 15.01 -3.21
CA GLN A 764 3.87 14.50 -2.79
C GLN A 764 4.02 13.02 -3.18
N PRO A 765 5.23 12.51 -3.49
CA PRO A 765 5.47 11.07 -3.56
C PRO A 765 5.08 10.40 -2.24
N GLY A 766 4.57 9.17 -2.28
CA GLY A 766 4.12 8.42 -1.10
C GLY A 766 2.67 7.96 -1.20
N VAL A 767 2.01 7.77 -0.06
CA VAL A 767 0.59 7.46 0.01
C VAL A 767 -0.18 8.71 0.42
N PHE A 768 -1.36 8.94 -0.16
CA PHE A 768 -2.31 9.95 0.30
C PHE A 768 -3.45 9.29 1.08
N VAL A 769 -3.79 9.81 2.26
CA VAL A 769 -4.86 9.26 3.10
C VAL A 769 -5.86 10.33 3.50
N LEU A 770 -7.14 9.98 3.45
CA LEU A 770 -8.25 10.83 3.88
C LEU A 770 -9.34 10.04 4.58
N SER A 771 -10.16 10.72 5.37
CA SER A 771 -11.24 10.11 6.15
C SER A 771 -12.63 10.45 5.60
N GLY A 772 -13.66 9.81 6.16
CA GLY A 772 -15.05 10.20 5.90
C GLY A 772 -15.40 11.59 6.40
N TRP A 773 -14.67 12.10 7.40
CA TRP A 773 -14.77 13.49 7.84
C TRP A 773 -14.26 14.46 6.76
N ASP A 774 -13.17 14.12 6.09
CA ASP A 774 -12.63 14.94 5.01
C ASP A 774 -13.58 14.94 3.80
N LEU A 775 -14.01 13.74 3.38
CA LEU A 775 -14.91 13.56 2.22
C LEU A 775 -16.25 14.28 2.38
N THR A 776 -16.77 14.37 3.61
CA THR A 776 -18.06 15.04 3.89
C THR A 776 -17.89 16.46 4.41
N GLY A 777 -16.66 16.95 4.57
CA GLY A 777 -16.37 18.27 5.12
C GLY A 777 -16.92 18.44 6.53
N MET A 778 -16.76 17.43 7.37
CA MET A 778 -17.38 17.33 8.68
C MET A 778 -16.81 18.34 9.66
N LEU A 779 -17.66 19.13 10.32
CA LEU A 779 -17.27 19.99 11.44
C LEU A 779 -17.18 19.17 12.74
N THR A 780 -16.48 19.70 13.74
CA THR A 780 -16.47 19.09 15.08
C THR A 780 -17.90 19.02 15.64
N VAL A 781 -18.19 17.98 16.41
CA VAL A 781 -19.44 17.90 17.16
C VAL A 781 -19.34 18.79 18.40
N PRO A 782 -20.44 19.45 18.79
CA PRO A 782 -20.45 20.23 20.03
C PRO A 782 -20.12 19.36 21.24
N GLU A 783 -19.23 19.84 22.11
CA GLU A 783 -18.71 19.08 23.26
C GLU A 783 -19.83 18.57 24.18
N GLU A 784 -20.92 19.32 24.32
CA GLU A 784 -22.06 18.92 25.14
C GLU A 784 -22.74 17.64 24.66
N GLN A 785 -22.66 17.30 23.37
CA GLN A 785 -23.23 16.08 22.80
C GLN A 785 -22.38 14.84 23.09
N VAL A 786 -21.10 15.04 23.38
CA VAL A 786 -20.11 13.98 23.66
C VAL A 786 -19.51 14.09 25.06
N ARG A 787 -20.13 14.88 25.94
CA ARG A 787 -19.62 15.18 27.28
C ARG A 787 -19.26 13.92 28.08
N ALA A 788 -20.11 12.90 28.03
CA ALA A 788 -19.87 11.63 28.73
C ALA A 788 -18.57 10.93 28.27
N LEU A 789 -18.13 11.16 27.03
CA LEU A 789 -16.90 10.62 26.47
C LEU A 789 -15.69 11.51 26.78
N THR A 790 -15.87 12.83 26.83
CA THR A 790 -14.80 13.80 27.12
C THR A 790 -14.54 14.00 28.62
N GLU A 791 -15.45 13.58 29.51
CA GLU A 791 -15.34 13.71 30.98
C GLU A 791 -14.06 13.08 31.55
N THR A 792 -13.49 12.09 30.86
CA THR A 792 -12.24 11.42 31.24
C THR A 792 -10.97 12.16 30.79
N GLY A 793 -11.11 13.32 30.15
CA GLY A 793 -10.02 14.15 29.66
C GLY A 793 -9.67 13.94 28.18
N ASP A 794 -10.32 13.00 27.49
CA ASP A 794 -10.12 12.77 26.06
C ASP A 794 -10.99 13.71 25.22
N THR A 795 -10.44 14.84 24.79
CA THR A 795 -11.18 15.82 23.98
C THR A 795 -11.34 15.41 22.52
N ARG A 796 -10.65 14.38 22.03
CA ARG A 796 -10.67 13.95 20.60
C ARG A 796 -12.06 13.50 20.14
N TRP A 797 -12.93 13.13 21.07
CA TRP A 797 -14.34 12.80 20.76
C TRP A 797 -15.08 13.91 20.00
N VAL A 798 -14.66 15.18 20.12
CA VAL A 798 -15.29 16.27 19.34
C VAL A 798 -15.01 16.19 17.84
N GLU A 799 -13.92 15.56 17.39
CA GLU A 799 -13.60 15.46 15.96
C GLU A 799 -14.13 14.18 15.31
N ARG A 800 -14.72 13.27 16.11
CA ARG A 800 -15.14 11.93 15.68
C ARG A 800 -16.61 11.85 15.26
N GLY A 801 -17.22 12.97 14.86
CA GLY A 801 -18.66 13.05 14.51
C GLY A 801 -19.09 11.98 13.49
N ALA A 802 -20.27 11.40 13.68
CA ALA A 802 -20.75 10.36 12.78
C ALA A 802 -21.14 10.94 11.41
N HIS A 803 -20.80 10.21 10.34
CA HIS A 803 -21.03 10.60 8.95
C HIS A 803 -21.71 9.49 8.15
N ASP A 804 -22.57 9.89 7.21
CA ASP A 804 -23.22 9.01 6.25
C ASP A 804 -22.67 9.32 4.86
N LEU A 805 -21.83 8.42 4.33
CA LEU A 805 -21.14 8.64 3.05
C LEU A 805 -22.08 8.53 1.84
N LEU A 806 -23.11 7.69 1.94
CA LEU A 806 -23.95 7.30 0.80
C LEU A 806 -25.41 7.76 0.95
N ASP A 807 -25.73 8.49 2.03
CA ASP A 807 -27.08 8.89 2.39
C ASP A 807 -28.04 7.70 2.58
N VAL A 808 -27.53 6.63 3.21
CA VAL A 808 -28.27 5.39 3.41
C VAL A 808 -29.23 5.45 4.59
N ALA A 809 -29.01 6.38 5.53
CA ALA A 809 -29.86 6.63 6.68
C ALA A 809 -29.94 8.15 6.97
N PRO A 810 -30.60 8.94 6.11
CA PRO A 810 -30.68 10.40 6.22
C PRO A 810 -31.29 10.89 7.55
N GLU A 811 -32.23 10.11 8.11
CA GLU A 811 -32.92 10.44 9.37
C GLU A 811 -32.15 10.02 10.63
N ALA A 812 -31.02 9.31 10.49
CA ALA A 812 -30.23 8.89 11.63
C ALA A 812 -29.55 10.10 12.30
N THR A 813 -29.70 10.21 13.62
CA THR A 813 -29.07 11.26 14.44
C THR A 813 -27.80 10.79 15.14
N THR A 814 -27.53 9.47 15.13
CA THR A 814 -26.34 8.85 15.70
C THR A 814 -25.91 7.64 14.85
N SER A 815 -24.63 7.23 14.96
CA SER A 815 -24.16 5.94 14.43
C SER A 815 -24.71 4.78 15.26
N ALA A 816 -24.52 3.54 14.79
CA ALA A 816 -24.88 2.33 15.55
C ALA A 816 -24.17 2.24 16.91
N SER A 817 -22.99 2.85 17.03
CA SER A 817 -22.22 2.95 18.27
C SER A 817 -22.64 4.12 19.18
N GLY A 818 -23.65 4.89 18.78
CA GLY A 818 -24.19 6.02 19.55
C GLY A 818 -23.44 7.34 19.36
N MET A 819 -22.51 7.41 18.39
CA MET A 819 -21.77 8.65 18.11
C MET A 819 -22.72 9.67 17.44
N PRO A 820 -22.84 10.92 17.93
CA PRO A 820 -23.69 11.95 17.33
C PRO A 820 -23.32 12.23 15.87
N ARG A 821 -24.35 12.40 15.02
CA ARG A 821 -24.17 12.84 13.63
C ARG A 821 -23.57 14.24 13.60
N GLY A 822 -22.43 14.39 12.94
CA GLY A 822 -21.80 15.70 12.77
C GLY A 822 -22.48 16.53 11.67
N ARG A 823 -22.21 17.84 11.69
CA ARG A 823 -22.64 18.76 10.62
C ARG A 823 -21.67 18.68 9.44
N SER A 824 -22.16 18.13 8.33
CA SER A 824 -21.43 18.05 7.07
C SER A 824 -21.60 19.35 6.25
N LEU A 825 -20.50 19.86 5.69
CA LEU A 825 -20.53 21.01 4.77
C LEU A 825 -20.70 20.60 3.29
N TYR A 826 -20.37 19.36 2.94
CA TYR A 826 -20.34 18.92 1.53
C TYR A 826 -21.44 17.91 1.16
N GLY A 827 -22.08 17.29 2.15
CA GLY A 827 -23.08 16.26 1.94
C GLY A 827 -22.51 14.90 1.53
N PRO A 828 -23.38 13.95 1.14
CA PRO A 828 -23.01 12.57 0.80
C PRO A 828 -22.36 12.47 -0.59
N LEU A 829 -21.56 11.42 -0.81
CA LEU A 829 -20.77 11.23 -2.02
C LEU A 829 -21.61 11.17 -3.32
N PRO A 830 -22.76 10.46 -3.39
CA PRO A 830 -23.56 10.43 -4.62
C PRO A 830 -23.97 11.82 -5.10
N GLN A 831 -24.39 12.70 -4.18
CA GLN A 831 -24.75 14.08 -4.53
C GLN A 831 -23.53 14.90 -4.95
N GLN A 832 -22.39 14.72 -4.26
CA GLN A 832 -21.16 15.42 -4.62
C GLN A 832 -20.68 15.05 -6.03
N LEU A 833 -20.76 13.77 -6.40
CA LEU A 833 -20.29 13.27 -7.70
C LEU A 833 -21.17 13.74 -8.88
N GLU A 834 -22.40 14.19 -8.62
CA GLU A 834 -23.26 14.84 -9.63
C GLU A 834 -22.90 16.32 -9.86
N GLN A 835 -22.13 16.93 -8.96
CA GLN A 835 -21.81 18.36 -8.96
C GLN A 835 -20.33 18.59 -9.32
N ALA A 836 -20.09 19.31 -10.42
CA ALA A 836 -18.73 19.58 -10.92
C ALA A 836 -17.88 20.42 -9.96
N ASP A 837 -18.52 21.21 -9.09
CA ASP A 837 -17.89 22.13 -8.15
C ASP A 837 -17.79 21.58 -6.72
N SER A 838 -18.22 20.34 -6.48
CA SER A 838 -18.13 19.68 -5.18
C SER A 838 -16.69 19.38 -4.76
N PHE A 839 -16.51 19.05 -3.48
CA PHE A 839 -15.20 18.64 -2.97
C PHE A 839 -14.74 17.33 -3.62
N ALA A 840 -15.59 16.29 -3.62
CA ALA A 840 -15.25 14.97 -4.15
C ALA A 840 -14.90 15.01 -5.66
N THR A 841 -15.67 15.74 -6.48
CA THR A 841 -15.41 15.83 -7.93
C THR A 841 -14.13 16.60 -8.23
N ARG A 842 -13.84 17.69 -7.48
CA ARG A 842 -12.58 18.42 -7.64
C ARG A 842 -11.40 17.59 -7.15
N LEU A 843 -11.54 16.87 -6.03
CA LEU A 843 -10.54 15.94 -5.52
C LEU A 843 -10.21 14.85 -6.55
N SER A 844 -11.23 14.29 -7.22
CA SER A 844 -11.05 13.33 -8.32
C SER A 844 -10.12 13.86 -9.41
N GLY A 845 -10.30 15.12 -9.84
CA GLY A 845 -9.40 15.76 -10.79
C GLY A 845 -7.95 15.90 -10.30
N LEU A 846 -7.74 16.16 -9.00
CA LEU A 846 -6.40 16.23 -8.40
C LEU A 846 -5.71 14.87 -8.37
N LEU A 847 -6.46 13.82 -8.01
CA LEU A 847 -5.98 12.44 -7.92
C LEU A 847 -5.76 11.84 -9.31
N ALA A 848 -6.55 12.21 -10.31
CA ALA A 848 -6.34 11.83 -11.70
C ALA A 848 -4.97 12.33 -12.21
N LEU A 849 -4.57 13.57 -11.89
CA LEU A 849 -3.24 14.09 -12.23
C LEU A 849 -2.13 13.34 -11.51
N ARG A 850 -2.32 13.06 -10.21
CA ARG A 850 -1.39 12.25 -9.43
C ARG A 850 -1.14 10.88 -10.08
N ALA A 851 -2.22 10.20 -10.49
CA ALA A 851 -2.17 8.89 -11.11
C ALA A 851 -1.57 8.93 -12.52
N GLN A 852 -2.05 9.84 -13.38
CA GLN A 852 -1.61 9.99 -14.77
C GLN A 852 -0.09 10.23 -14.89
N HIS A 853 0.47 10.98 -13.94
CA HIS A 853 1.89 11.32 -13.93
C HIS A 853 2.73 10.44 -13.00
N HIS A 854 2.15 9.37 -12.44
CA HIS A 854 2.82 8.46 -11.51
C HIS A 854 3.55 9.19 -10.38
N LEU A 855 2.95 10.28 -9.88
CA LEU A 855 3.59 11.15 -8.90
C LEU A 855 3.86 10.43 -7.57
N ALA A 856 3.04 9.44 -7.23
CA ALA A 856 3.16 8.67 -5.99
C ALA A 856 4.52 7.97 -5.85
N THR A 857 5.15 7.55 -6.95
CA THR A 857 6.46 6.86 -6.95
C THR A 857 7.62 7.75 -7.38
N ALA A 858 7.37 9.03 -7.65
CA ALA A 858 8.38 10.00 -8.09
C ALA A 858 9.45 10.27 -7.01
N THR A 859 10.46 11.03 -7.38
CA THR A 859 11.52 11.47 -6.45
C THR A 859 11.39 12.97 -6.20
N GLN A 860 11.26 13.39 -4.94
CA GLN A 860 11.32 14.81 -4.59
C GLN A 860 12.77 15.29 -4.59
N VAL A 861 13.06 16.32 -5.38
CA VAL A 861 14.44 16.79 -5.63
C VAL A 861 14.71 18.17 -5.08
N ASP A 862 13.69 19.01 -4.90
CA ASP A 862 13.87 20.37 -4.38
C ASP A 862 12.61 20.93 -3.70
N VAL A 863 12.82 21.87 -2.79
CA VAL A 863 11.81 22.72 -2.14
C VAL A 863 12.39 24.13 -2.12
N PRO A 864 12.29 24.89 -3.23
CA PRO A 864 13.05 26.11 -3.40
C PRO A 864 12.54 27.27 -2.56
N ASP A 865 13.35 28.32 -2.45
CA ASP A 865 12.93 29.59 -1.85
C ASP A 865 11.87 30.28 -2.70
N VAL A 866 11.03 31.06 -2.05
CA VAL A 866 9.83 31.64 -2.64
C VAL A 866 9.80 33.15 -2.45
N ALA A 867 9.17 33.85 -3.40
CA ALA A 867 9.03 35.30 -3.35
C ALA A 867 7.95 35.79 -2.37
N HIS A 868 7.05 34.90 -1.92
CA HIS A 868 5.94 35.23 -1.01
C HIS A 868 5.89 34.22 0.14
N PRO A 869 5.75 34.65 1.41
CA PRO A 869 5.83 33.75 2.58
C PRO A 869 4.82 32.61 2.54
N GLY A 870 3.56 32.88 2.14
CA GLY A 870 2.51 31.88 2.01
C GLY A 870 2.57 30.98 0.78
N MET A 871 3.62 31.10 -0.05
CA MET A 871 3.81 30.22 -1.21
C MET A 871 4.64 28.99 -0.83
N LEU A 872 4.25 27.82 -1.31
CA LEU A 872 5.07 26.59 -1.25
C LEU A 872 5.36 26.11 -2.67
N VAL A 873 6.60 25.68 -2.91
CA VAL A 873 6.99 25.00 -4.14
C VAL A 873 7.61 23.65 -3.77
N MET A 874 7.19 22.59 -4.44
CA MET A 874 7.81 21.27 -4.37
C MET A 874 8.16 20.82 -5.79
N VAL A 875 9.38 20.33 -5.99
CA VAL A 875 9.87 19.88 -7.29
C VAL A 875 10.13 18.38 -7.23
N HIS A 876 9.52 17.66 -8.17
CA HIS A 876 9.61 16.22 -8.28
C HIS A 876 10.16 15.84 -9.65
N ARG A 877 10.95 14.77 -9.69
CA ARG A 877 11.34 14.10 -10.91
C ARG A 877 10.44 12.88 -11.10
N LEU A 878 9.72 12.83 -12.21
CA LEU A 878 8.80 11.74 -12.55
C LEU A 878 9.58 10.53 -13.10
N ASP A 879 10.37 9.91 -12.23
CA ASP A 879 11.31 8.82 -12.55
C ASP A 879 10.90 7.46 -12.00
N GLY A 880 9.77 7.38 -11.29
CA GLY A 880 9.36 6.16 -10.59
C GLY A 880 10.36 5.65 -9.56
N GLY A 881 11.27 6.50 -9.09
CA GLY A 881 12.39 6.13 -8.21
C GLY A 881 13.68 5.72 -8.91
N ASP A 882 13.70 5.64 -10.24
CA ASP A 882 14.90 5.30 -10.98
C ASP A 882 15.78 6.53 -11.21
N ALA A 883 16.77 6.72 -10.33
CA ALA A 883 17.69 7.83 -10.43
C ALA A 883 18.54 7.85 -11.72
N SER A 884 18.59 6.74 -12.46
CA SER A 884 19.30 6.67 -13.74
C SER A 884 18.52 7.30 -14.91
N LEU A 885 17.22 7.55 -14.74
CA LEU A 885 16.35 8.16 -15.75
C LEU A 885 16.59 9.68 -15.86
N THR A 886 17.71 10.08 -16.47
CA THR A 886 18.11 11.50 -16.58
C THR A 886 17.18 12.35 -17.45
N SER A 887 16.35 11.72 -18.28
CA SER A 887 15.34 12.37 -19.14
C SER A 887 13.94 12.37 -18.52
N ALA A 888 13.81 12.12 -17.22
CA ALA A 888 12.54 12.18 -16.52
C ALA A 888 11.95 13.61 -16.57
N THR A 889 10.64 13.71 -16.76
CA THR A 889 9.94 14.99 -16.70
C THR A 889 9.99 15.55 -15.29
N ILE A 890 10.17 16.87 -15.16
CA ILE A 890 10.09 17.56 -13.87
C ILE A 890 8.65 18.00 -13.65
N GLN A 891 8.09 17.63 -12.51
CA GLN A 891 6.80 18.11 -12.03
C GLN A 891 7.05 19.16 -10.94
N VAL A 892 6.31 20.26 -10.99
CA VAL A 892 6.42 21.36 -10.03
C VAL A 892 5.03 21.64 -9.45
N THR A 893 4.91 21.41 -8.15
CA THR A 893 3.73 21.78 -7.36
C THR A 893 3.94 23.17 -6.79
N VAL A 894 3.02 24.10 -7.05
CA VAL A 894 3.06 25.47 -6.50
C VAL A 894 1.75 25.74 -5.77
N LEU A 895 1.80 26.03 -4.46
CA LEU A 895 0.62 26.18 -3.60
C LEU A 895 0.58 27.57 -2.94
N ASN A 896 -0.62 28.11 -2.75
CA ASN A 896 -0.87 29.35 -2.00
C ASN A 896 -1.68 29.08 -0.72
N PHE A 897 -1.06 29.22 0.44
CA PHE A 897 -1.68 29.04 1.76
C PHE A 897 -2.45 30.25 2.28
N THR A 898 -2.62 31.31 1.46
CA THR A 898 -3.29 32.55 1.88
C THR A 898 -4.67 32.71 1.27
N GLY A 899 -5.49 33.52 1.94
CA GLY A 899 -6.79 33.99 1.44
C GLY A 899 -6.70 35.08 0.37
N GLU A 900 -5.50 35.42 -0.09
CA GLU A 900 -5.24 36.50 -1.05
C GLU A 900 -4.63 35.95 -2.34
N ARG A 901 -4.62 36.78 -3.39
CA ARG A 901 -3.91 36.43 -4.63
C ARG A 901 -2.41 36.63 -4.41
N VAL A 902 -1.61 35.66 -4.83
CA VAL A 902 -0.15 35.71 -4.77
C VAL A 902 0.43 35.79 -6.18
N GLU A 903 1.39 36.68 -6.37
CA GLU A 903 2.30 36.69 -7.51
C GLU A 903 3.67 36.25 -7.00
N GLY A 904 4.32 35.33 -7.71
CA GLY A 904 5.60 34.79 -7.27
C GLY A 904 6.46 34.31 -8.42
N THR A 905 7.74 34.13 -8.12
CA THR A 905 8.71 33.49 -9.02
C THR A 905 9.07 32.13 -8.44
N VAL A 906 9.09 31.12 -9.31
CA VAL A 906 9.55 29.77 -9.00
C VAL A 906 10.92 29.61 -9.62
N ARG A 907 11.89 29.17 -8.82
CA ARG A 907 13.28 28.96 -9.26
C ARG A 907 13.80 27.65 -8.69
N SER A 908 14.45 26.83 -9.50
CA SER A 908 15.19 25.66 -9.01
C SER A 908 16.35 25.36 -9.94
N ASP A 909 17.51 25.02 -9.38
CA ASP A 909 18.70 24.66 -10.16
C ASP A 909 18.48 23.33 -10.94
N THR A 910 17.41 22.59 -10.67
CA THR A 910 17.04 21.39 -11.43
C THR A 910 16.34 21.69 -12.75
N PHE A 911 15.86 22.92 -12.98
CA PHE A 911 15.14 23.26 -14.19
C PHE A 911 16.09 23.41 -15.38
N VAL A 912 15.63 23.02 -16.58
CA VAL A 912 16.39 23.24 -17.81
C VAL A 912 15.98 24.60 -18.41
N PRO A 913 16.92 25.53 -18.66
CA PRO A 913 16.60 26.81 -19.29
C PRO A 913 15.93 26.60 -20.65
N ARG A 914 14.98 27.49 -20.97
CA ARG A 914 14.20 27.52 -22.21
C ARG A 914 13.28 26.32 -22.42
N ALA A 915 13.08 25.49 -21.40
CA ALA A 915 12.02 24.49 -21.41
C ALA A 915 10.65 25.17 -21.24
N ALA A 916 9.63 24.65 -21.94
CA ALA A 916 8.26 25.09 -21.76
C ALA A 916 7.74 24.63 -20.39
N VAL A 917 6.96 25.50 -19.74
CA VAL A 917 6.26 25.20 -18.49
C VAL A 917 4.78 25.06 -18.84
N VAL A 918 4.23 23.86 -18.65
CA VAL A 918 2.86 23.52 -19.02
C VAL A 918 2.06 23.18 -17.77
N ASP A 919 0.83 23.69 -17.66
CA ASP A 919 -0.11 23.25 -16.63
C ASP A 919 -0.74 21.93 -17.03
N ALA A 920 -0.56 20.88 -16.23
CA ALA A 920 -1.08 19.56 -16.55
C ALA A 920 -2.62 19.49 -16.53
N ARG A 921 -3.30 20.45 -15.89
CA ARG A 921 -4.76 20.46 -15.76
C ARG A 921 -5.48 20.72 -17.08
N ASP A 922 -4.94 21.62 -17.90
CA ASP A 922 -5.56 22.05 -19.15
C ASP A 922 -4.60 22.01 -20.35
N GLY A 923 -3.33 21.64 -20.14
CA GLY A 923 -2.30 21.64 -21.17
C GLY A 923 -1.85 23.05 -21.59
N GLY A 924 -2.26 24.09 -20.87
CA GLY A 924 -1.93 25.47 -21.16
C GLY A 924 -0.46 25.77 -20.90
N GLU A 925 0.19 26.45 -21.83
CA GLU A 925 1.54 26.98 -21.63
C GLU A 925 1.47 28.16 -20.65
N VAL A 926 2.13 28.01 -19.49
CA VAL A 926 2.26 29.06 -18.47
C VAL A 926 3.40 30.02 -18.83
N GLY A 927 4.45 29.50 -19.46
CA GLY A 927 5.61 30.26 -19.91
C GLY A 927 6.81 29.36 -20.19
N TRP A 928 8.00 29.92 -19.99
CA TRP A 928 9.28 29.26 -20.26
C TRP A 928 10.22 29.46 -19.08
N VAL A 929 11.06 28.46 -18.79
CA VAL A 929 12.15 28.60 -17.83
C VAL A 929 13.18 29.57 -18.42
N ASP A 930 13.53 30.63 -17.69
CA ASP A 930 14.53 31.61 -18.15
C ASP A 930 15.98 31.13 -17.94
N ASP A 931 16.94 31.93 -18.41
CA ASP A 931 18.37 31.61 -18.27
C ASP A 931 18.86 31.67 -16.80
N LEU A 932 18.00 32.07 -15.84
CA LEU A 932 18.25 32.02 -14.39
C LEU A 932 17.55 30.83 -13.70
N HIS A 933 17.06 29.87 -14.49
CA HIS A 933 16.33 28.70 -14.02
C HIS A 933 15.03 29.05 -13.28
N SER A 934 14.31 30.06 -13.76
CA SER A 934 13.10 30.56 -13.11
C SER A 934 11.95 30.88 -14.05
N PHE A 935 10.74 31.00 -13.51
CA PHE A 935 9.54 31.48 -14.21
C PHE A 935 8.54 32.10 -13.22
N SER A 936 7.62 32.94 -13.72
CA SER A 936 6.62 33.62 -12.88
C SER A 936 5.28 32.89 -12.89
N VAL A 937 4.57 32.97 -11.76
CA VAL A 937 3.26 32.35 -11.56
C VAL A 937 2.30 33.29 -10.83
N TRP A 938 1.01 33.08 -11.07
CA TRP A 938 -0.08 33.77 -10.38
C TRP A 938 -1.01 32.74 -9.75
N LEU A 939 -1.25 32.88 -8.45
CA LEU A 939 -2.06 31.96 -7.67
C LEU A 939 -3.27 32.70 -7.10
N SER A 940 -4.45 32.12 -7.29
CA SER A 940 -5.65 32.55 -6.58
C SER A 940 -5.58 32.15 -5.09
N PRO A 941 -6.41 32.74 -4.22
CA PRO A 941 -6.54 32.31 -2.83
C PRO A 941 -6.74 30.79 -2.71
N TYR A 942 -5.97 30.15 -1.83
CA TYR A 942 -6.04 28.70 -1.57
C TYR A 942 -6.03 27.82 -2.82
N SER A 943 -5.18 28.16 -3.79
CA SER A 943 -5.07 27.42 -5.04
C SER A 943 -3.69 26.78 -5.20
N GLY A 944 -3.62 25.79 -6.08
CA GLY A 944 -2.38 25.15 -6.49
C GLY A 944 -2.24 25.07 -8.01
N LEU A 945 -1.01 24.95 -8.50
CA LEU A 945 -0.66 24.62 -9.88
C LEU A 945 0.08 23.28 -9.90
N PHE A 946 -0.21 22.45 -10.91
CA PHE A 946 0.52 21.22 -11.21
C PHE A 946 1.22 21.42 -12.56
N LEU A 947 2.50 21.76 -12.52
CA LEU A 947 3.23 22.17 -13.71
C LEU A 947 4.19 21.06 -14.15
N LEU A 948 4.37 20.94 -15.47
CA LEU A 948 5.31 20.02 -16.09
C LEU A 948 6.36 20.79 -16.86
N ILE A 949 7.61 20.33 -16.74
CA ILE A 949 8.76 20.82 -17.48
C ILE A 949 9.43 19.61 -18.11
N HIS A 950 9.30 19.48 -19.43
CA HIS A 950 9.89 18.37 -20.17
C HIS A 950 11.38 18.65 -20.45
N PRO A 951 12.28 17.69 -20.22
CA PRO A 951 13.65 17.78 -20.71
C PRO A 951 13.65 17.85 -22.24
N SER A 952 14.59 18.62 -22.79
CA SER A 952 14.71 18.90 -24.22
C SER A 952 15.34 17.77 -25.03
#